data_AF-A0A812AZS8-F1
#
_entry.id   AF-A0A812AZS8-F1
#
_cell.length_a   1.000
_cell.length_b   1.000
_cell.length_c   1.000
_cell.angle_alpha   90.00
_cell.angle_beta   90.00
_cell.angle_gamma   90.00
#
_symmetry.space_group_name_H-M   'P 1'
#
loop_
_entity.id
_entity.type
_entity.pdbx_description
1 polymer ?
#
loop_
_entity_poly.entity_id
_entity_poly.type
_entity_poly.pdbx_seq_one_letter_code
_entity_poly.pdbx_strand_id
1 'polypeptide(L)'
;MQKDLSCKDTTISKLTREVETLKRNIWEHETSMETMTSKISKMKDGLKKFEVNEAREKELHNIHQKLKVAEAKQKQQEDFIASQAEEINKLKQTLSEEREEKKKMQADLGQVRFELDDITRAERMVRVDMEQATKQMERFHNRVLQVAFSIPGKGLPKKEMNEDDLIEILKTMAQAQSTVNETIKTMEIKVKEAQQEKEELIKKLNQLNPQILQLLTRLESSGLRSANLKKELELLESVSVETPFTWVKNHFMKLLKTEINWQCKIEASLEKCGVNMKISTSEPSQHINWLQNKWSVALEENEQLKKRIAKSDENHMSELQIALEIKEKETVERIKEAEEKAMLQGKENLANAVEEMQNLQVEKQAAAVKKEKEKIEDLSITVDKLKKLINEKDKETQDKLEEANKVLTEMEELKVHKSELEERLQVARDELGLQAEKNKIQLQADKNQREKEILTYKEQIKQHSITICTLEEKLAKMTKAHKKSMDQVATLEEKLHENRTQLPVKRSPPPKPKVIVQKPPPDLLVHDQLITVLRKEALELKQQLQEKEEVIIGLRKDLLGTSARLSDIKGELCEESKKKLEHSKHSINMHQQEMNNLRQKLAALSQVIEEKKEHIKRLQTDLEREKGTTRSYKQNNDDLSEKIALLERFVEQEKAERYKIDNFSEREDQYASELANLGAQCRGERHHQVIERQREALAELRKKLKILEQSKFRE
;
A
#
# COMPACT_ATOMS: atom_id res chain seq x y z
N MET A 1 8.94 3.47 69.06
CA MET A 1 9.33 2.83 67.78
C MET A 1 8.16 2.13 67.10
N GLN A 2 7.64 0.97 67.57
CA GLN A 2 6.68 0.16 66.80
C GLN A 2 5.37 0.89 66.37
N LYS A 3 4.74 1.68 67.24
CA LYS A 3 3.59 2.55 66.86
C LYS A 3 3.94 3.64 65.83
N ASP A 4 5.16 4.15 65.87
CA ASP A 4 5.64 5.24 65.01
C ASP A 4 5.95 4.72 63.59
N LEU A 5 6.48 3.49 63.48
CA LEU A 5 6.57 2.75 62.23
C LEU A 5 5.17 2.54 61.61
N SER A 6 4.21 2.00 62.37
CA SER A 6 2.83 1.82 61.89
C SER A 6 2.16 3.12 61.42
N CYS A 7 2.45 4.26 62.07
CA CYS A 7 1.97 5.57 61.64
C CYS A 7 2.63 6.03 60.32
N LYS A 8 3.92 5.73 60.13
CA LYS A 8 4.64 5.97 58.86
C LYS A 8 4.16 5.04 57.75
N ASP A 9 3.98 3.75 58.01
CA ASP A 9 3.47 2.76 57.04
C ASP A 9 2.05 3.10 56.56
N THR A 10 1.17 3.55 57.47
CA THR A 10 -0.19 4.01 57.11
C THR A 10 -0.17 5.35 56.37
N THR A 11 0.82 6.22 56.60
CA THR A 11 1.02 7.47 55.86
C THR A 11 1.58 7.21 54.46
N ILE A 12 2.59 6.34 54.33
CA ILE A 12 3.12 5.84 53.06
C ILE A 12 1.99 5.18 52.26
N SER A 13 1.17 4.35 52.89
CA SER A 13 0.02 3.70 52.25
C SER A 13 -1.07 4.69 51.77
N LYS A 14 -1.13 5.91 52.31
CA LYS A 14 -1.99 6.98 51.77
C LYS A 14 -1.30 7.64 50.57
N LEU A 15 -0.06 8.09 50.74
CA LEU A 15 0.73 8.73 49.69
C LEU A 15 0.88 7.85 48.43
N THR A 16 1.05 6.53 48.57
CA THR A 16 1.08 5.60 47.43
C THR A 16 -0.25 5.59 46.68
N ARG A 17 -1.40 5.56 47.38
CA ARG A 17 -2.73 5.63 46.75
C ARG A 17 -2.98 6.99 46.09
N GLU A 18 -2.51 8.08 46.71
CA GLU A 18 -2.58 9.43 46.15
C GLU A 18 -1.71 9.55 44.89
N VAL A 19 -0.52 8.95 44.87
CA VAL A 19 0.33 8.85 43.66
C VAL A 19 -0.33 7.98 42.58
N GLU A 20 -1.01 6.89 42.94
CA GLU A 20 -1.77 6.05 42.00
C GLU A 20 -2.99 6.76 41.41
N THR A 21 -3.73 7.56 42.20
CA THR A 21 -4.82 8.39 41.66
C THR A 21 -4.30 9.53 40.81
N LEU A 22 -3.23 10.23 41.21
CA LEU A 22 -2.60 11.26 40.40
C LEU A 22 -2.07 10.71 39.07
N LYS A 23 -1.42 9.54 39.05
CA LYS A 23 -1.00 8.87 37.82
C LYS A 23 -2.18 8.52 36.90
N ARG A 24 -3.29 8.03 37.46
CA ARG A 24 -4.50 7.73 36.68
C ARG A 24 -5.09 9.00 36.09
N ASN A 25 -5.23 10.07 36.88
CA ASN A 25 -5.74 11.36 36.43
C ASN A 25 -4.85 11.98 35.34
N ILE A 26 -3.51 11.87 35.47
CA ILE A 26 -2.57 12.32 34.43
C ILE A 26 -2.80 11.54 33.14
N TRP A 27 -2.88 10.20 33.18
CA TRP A 27 -3.13 9.39 31.99
C TRP A 27 -4.49 9.65 31.34
N GLU A 28 -5.54 9.88 32.14
CA GLU A 28 -6.86 10.29 31.67
C GLU A 28 -6.81 11.68 30.99
N HIS A 29 -6.06 12.62 31.55
CA HIS A 29 -5.83 13.94 30.95
C HIS A 29 -4.98 13.87 29.67
N GLU A 30 -3.92 13.05 29.62
CA GLU A 30 -3.10 12.80 28.42
C GLU A 30 -3.94 12.20 27.30
N THR A 31 -4.69 11.13 27.60
CA THR A 31 -5.63 10.50 26.64
C THR A 31 -6.69 11.50 26.16
N SER A 32 -7.24 12.32 27.07
CA SER A 32 -8.20 13.37 26.71
C SER A 32 -7.57 14.41 25.77
N MET A 33 -6.37 14.88 26.08
CA MET A 33 -5.59 15.82 25.25
C MET A 33 -5.28 15.24 23.87
N GLU A 34 -4.88 13.98 23.75
CA GLU A 34 -4.68 13.32 22.45
C GLU A 34 -5.97 13.29 21.62
N THR A 35 -7.12 12.94 22.23
CA THR A 35 -8.40 12.98 21.49
C THR A 35 -8.80 14.40 21.09
N MET A 36 -8.51 15.42 21.90
CA MET A 36 -8.73 16.82 21.54
C MET A 36 -7.80 17.27 20.41
N THR A 37 -6.51 16.95 20.46
CA THR A 37 -5.55 17.25 19.39
C THR A 37 -5.91 16.56 18.08
N SER A 38 -6.41 15.31 18.13
CA SER A 38 -6.97 14.61 16.96
C SER A 38 -8.21 15.30 16.40
N LYS A 39 -9.15 15.74 17.26
CA LYS A 39 -10.35 16.50 16.86
C LYS A 39 -9.98 17.86 16.24
N ILE A 40 -9.07 18.62 16.86
CA ILE A 40 -8.57 19.91 16.36
C ILE A 40 -7.90 19.75 15.00
N SER A 41 -7.09 18.69 14.82
CA SER A 41 -6.44 18.40 13.53
C SER A 41 -7.49 18.10 12.44
N LYS A 42 -8.49 17.25 12.74
CA LYS A 42 -9.60 16.94 11.83
C LYS A 42 -10.44 18.19 11.49
N MET A 43 -10.69 19.07 12.46
CA MET A 43 -11.36 20.36 12.22
C MET A 43 -10.53 21.27 11.32
N LYS A 44 -9.22 21.37 11.55
CA LYS A 44 -8.30 22.21 10.76
C LYS A 44 -8.22 21.74 9.31
N ASP A 45 -8.18 20.43 9.07
CA ASP A 45 -8.20 19.88 7.71
C ASP A 45 -9.59 19.92 7.07
N GLY A 46 -10.66 19.92 7.86
CA GLY A 46 -12.02 20.24 7.41
C GLY A 46 -12.13 21.69 6.92
N LEU A 47 -11.58 22.65 7.67
CA LEU A 47 -11.59 24.07 7.31
C LEU A 47 -10.82 24.32 5.99
N LYS A 48 -9.61 23.77 5.84
CA LYS A 48 -8.86 23.84 4.57
C LYS A 48 -9.66 23.31 3.38
N LYS A 49 -10.40 22.20 3.56
CA LYS A 49 -11.23 21.62 2.50
C LYS A 49 -12.42 22.52 2.17
N PHE A 50 -13.00 23.20 3.16
CA PHE A 50 -14.03 24.21 2.95
C PHE A 50 -13.48 25.41 2.16
N GLU A 51 -12.35 25.98 2.58
CA GLU A 51 -11.68 27.11 1.89
C GLU A 51 -11.35 26.79 0.42
N VAL A 52 -10.83 25.59 0.14
CA VAL A 52 -10.53 25.11 -1.22
C VAL A 52 -11.80 24.88 -2.04
N ASN A 53 -12.87 24.37 -1.43
CA ASN A 53 -14.16 24.23 -2.11
C ASN A 53 -14.79 25.60 -2.43
N GLU A 54 -14.78 26.55 -1.50
CA GLU A 54 -15.31 27.91 -1.69
C GLU A 54 -14.55 28.66 -2.80
N ALA A 55 -13.21 28.50 -2.86
CA ALA A 55 -12.40 29.01 -3.96
C ALA A 55 -12.81 28.38 -5.31
N ARG A 56 -12.97 27.05 -5.35
CA ARG A 56 -13.40 26.32 -6.55
C ARG A 56 -14.81 26.69 -7.00
N GLU A 57 -15.74 26.93 -6.09
CA GLU A 57 -17.10 27.39 -6.41
C GLU A 57 -17.09 28.80 -7.02
N LYS A 58 -16.24 29.71 -6.51
CA LYS A 58 -16.03 31.03 -7.11
C LYS A 58 -15.41 30.96 -8.51
N GLU A 59 -14.45 30.05 -8.73
CA GLU A 59 -13.90 29.78 -10.06
C GLU A 59 -14.95 29.21 -11.02
N LEU A 60 -15.73 28.22 -10.59
CA LEU A 60 -16.82 27.64 -11.38
C LEU A 60 -17.91 28.67 -11.72
N HIS A 61 -18.24 29.58 -10.80
CA HIS A 61 -19.17 30.67 -11.08
C HIS A 61 -18.62 31.64 -12.14
N ASN A 62 -17.33 32.01 -12.02
CA ASN A 62 -16.64 32.88 -12.98
C ASN A 62 -16.54 32.23 -14.38
N ILE A 63 -16.28 30.92 -14.44
CA ILE A 63 -16.25 30.14 -15.69
C ILE A 63 -17.65 30.08 -16.32
N HIS A 64 -18.71 29.78 -15.56
CA HIS A 64 -20.09 29.80 -16.08
C HIS A 64 -20.51 31.20 -16.56
N GLN A 65 -20.12 32.27 -15.85
CA GLN A 65 -20.40 33.64 -16.28
C GLN A 65 -19.69 33.99 -17.60
N LYS A 66 -18.42 33.58 -17.76
CA LYS A 66 -17.67 33.73 -19.01
C LYS A 66 -18.28 32.93 -20.16
N LEU A 67 -18.69 31.67 -19.89
CA LEU A 67 -19.37 30.81 -20.87
C LEU A 67 -20.66 31.48 -21.36
N LYS A 68 -21.53 31.92 -20.45
CA LYS A 68 -22.78 32.61 -20.78
C LYS A 68 -22.57 33.90 -21.61
N VAL A 69 -21.48 34.62 -21.38
CA VAL A 69 -21.10 35.79 -22.19
C VAL A 69 -20.55 35.39 -23.57
N ALA A 70 -19.86 34.26 -23.68
CA ALA A 70 -19.41 33.71 -24.95
C ALA A 70 -20.57 33.18 -25.80
N GLU A 71 -21.49 32.41 -25.21
CA GLU A 71 -22.72 31.92 -25.84
C GLU A 71 -23.59 33.08 -26.37
N ALA A 72 -23.77 34.14 -25.58
CA ALA A 72 -24.50 35.33 -26.01
C ALA A 72 -23.84 36.04 -27.20
N LYS A 73 -22.49 36.10 -27.25
CA LYS A 73 -21.74 36.67 -28.38
C LYS A 73 -21.79 35.77 -29.62
N GLN A 74 -21.67 34.46 -29.46
CA GLN A 74 -21.80 33.50 -30.54
C GLN A 74 -23.18 33.65 -31.20
N LYS A 75 -24.25 33.68 -30.40
CA LYS A 75 -25.60 33.87 -30.93
C LYS A 75 -25.75 35.21 -31.67
N GLN A 76 -25.20 36.31 -31.15
CA GLN A 76 -25.20 37.59 -31.85
C GLN A 76 -24.45 37.55 -33.19
N GLN A 77 -23.40 36.73 -33.31
CA GLN A 77 -22.69 36.51 -34.58
C GLN A 77 -23.48 35.62 -35.53
N GLU A 78 -24.15 34.58 -35.04
CA GLU A 78 -25.05 33.71 -35.82
C GLU A 78 -26.25 34.50 -36.38
N ASP A 79 -26.93 35.29 -35.53
CA ASP A 79 -28.03 36.19 -35.93
C ASP A 79 -27.56 37.21 -36.99
N PHE A 80 -26.35 37.77 -36.87
CA PHE A 80 -25.78 38.69 -37.85
C PHE A 80 -25.43 38.00 -39.18
N ILE A 81 -24.80 36.83 -39.15
CA ILE A 81 -24.48 36.03 -40.36
C ILE A 81 -25.77 35.64 -41.10
N ALA A 82 -26.84 35.29 -40.36
CA ALA A 82 -28.15 35.03 -40.95
C ALA A 82 -28.71 36.26 -41.68
N SER A 83 -28.64 37.45 -41.09
CA SER A 83 -29.08 38.68 -41.77
C SER A 83 -28.27 38.99 -43.04
N GLN A 84 -26.95 38.82 -43.01
CA GLN A 84 -26.10 39.03 -44.19
C GLN A 84 -26.38 37.99 -45.30
N ALA A 85 -26.68 36.74 -44.93
CA ALA A 85 -27.08 35.72 -45.90
C ALA A 85 -28.43 36.05 -46.56
N GLU A 86 -29.38 36.63 -45.82
CA GLU A 86 -30.66 37.10 -46.36
C GLU A 86 -30.46 38.29 -47.32
N GLU A 87 -29.64 39.29 -46.95
CA GLU A 87 -29.27 40.41 -47.81
C GLU A 87 -28.57 39.96 -49.10
N ILE A 88 -27.60 39.05 -49.01
CA ILE A 88 -26.91 38.48 -50.16
C ILE A 88 -27.88 37.74 -51.09
N ASN A 89 -28.90 37.06 -50.55
CA ASN A 89 -29.89 36.37 -51.37
C ASN A 89 -30.88 37.34 -52.03
N LYS A 90 -31.30 38.42 -51.35
CA LYS A 90 -32.07 39.51 -51.96
C LYS A 90 -31.30 40.17 -53.11
N LEU A 91 -30.02 40.50 -52.90
CA LEU A 91 -29.16 41.09 -53.94
C LEU A 91 -28.91 40.15 -55.12
N LYS A 92 -28.82 38.82 -54.89
CA LYS A 92 -28.76 37.83 -55.99
C LYS A 92 -30.06 37.81 -56.78
N GLN A 93 -31.21 37.89 -56.12
CA GLN A 93 -32.52 37.91 -56.78
C GLN A 93 -32.66 39.15 -57.67
N THR A 94 -32.45 40.36 -57.13
CA THR A 94 -32.56 41.59 -57.92
C THR A 94 -31.57 41.61 -59.08
N LEU A 95 -30.35 41.10 -58.88
CA LEU A 95 -29.34 40.98 -59.94
C LEU A 95 -29.66 39.88 -60.99
N SER A 96 -30.52 38.90 -60.67
CA SER A 96 -31.10 38.00 -61.69
C SER A 96 -32.24 38.67 -62.46
N GLU A 97 -33.11 39.41 -61.78
CA GLU A 97 -34.22 40.15 -62.38
C GLU A 97 -33.70 41.23 -63.35
N GLU A 98 -32.74 42.07 -62.93
CA GLU A 98 -32.06 43.05 -63.81
C GLU A 98 -31.41 42.39 -65.04
N ARG A 99 -30.87 41.17 -64.89
CA ARG A 99 -30.25 40.42 -66.01
C ARG A 99 -31.29 39.93 -67.02
N GLU A 100 -32.50 39.60 -66.57
CA GLU A 100 -33.59 39.20 -67.47
C GLU A 100 -34.25 40.40 -68.14
N GLU A 101 -34.49 41.50 -67.40
CA GLU A 101 -34.91 42.76 -67.97
C GLU A 101 -33.91 43.29 -69.01
N LYS A 102 -32.60 43.25 -68.71
CA LYS A 102 -31.56 43.66 -69.66
C LYS A 102 -31.53 42.79 -70.92
N LYS A 103 -31.71 41.47 -70.80
CA LYS A 103 -31.83 40.58 -71.98
C LYS A 103 -33.05 40.93 -72.81
N LYS A 104 -34.20 41.19 -72.16
CA LYS A 104 -35.45 41.59 -72.84
C LYS A 104 -35.27 42.91 -73.58
N MET A 105 -34.80 43.95 -72.89
CA MET A 105 -34.50 45.26 -73.50
C MET A 105 -33.49 45.16 -74.65
N GLN A 106 -32.52 44.25 -74.57
CA GLN A 106 -31.58 43.99 -75.67
C GLN A 106 -32.22 43.27 -76.86
N ALA A 107 -33.19 42.37 -76.63
CA ALA A 107 -33.98 41.73 -77.68
C ALA A 107 -34.94 42.74 -78.34
N ASP A 108 -35.65 43.54 -77.54
CA ASP A 108 -36.57 44.59 -78.00
C ASP A 108 -35.82 45.64 -78.84
N LEU A 109 -34.63 46.08 -78.39
CA LEU A 109 -33.74 46.94 -79.18
C LEU A 109 -33.21 46.26 -80.46
N GLY A 110 -33.06 44.94 -80.46
CA GLY A 110 -32.73 44.15 -81.66
C GLY A 110 -33.88 44.15 -82.67
N GLN A 111 -35.11 43.93 -82.20
CA GLN A 111 -36.32 43.99 -83.02
C GLN A 111 -36.54 45.39 -83.60
N VAL A 112 -36.51 46.45 -82.78
CA VAL A 112 -36.69 47.84 -83.26
C VAL A 112 -35.58 48.23 -84.24
N ARG A 113 -34.35 47.73 -84.08
CA ARG A 113 -33.28 47.91 -85.09
C ARG A 113 -33.59 47.18 -86.38
N PHE A 114 -34.08 45.94 -86.34
CA PHE A 114 -34.47 45.18 -87.53
C PHE A 114 -35.63 45.87 -88.27
N GLU A 115 -36.68 46.27 -87.56
CA GLU A 115 -37.82 47.01 -88.10
C GLU A 115 -37.39 48.36 -88.71
N LEU A 116 -36.50 49.11 -88.03
CA LEU A 116 -35.93 50.35 -88.59
C LEU A 116 -35.11 50.08 -89.85
N ASP A 117 -34.30 49.02 -89.88
CA ASP A 117 -33.50 48.63 -91.04
C ASP A 117 -34.41 48.28 -92.23
N ASP A 118 -35.51 47.56 -91.99
CA ASP A 118 -36.45 47.13 -93.03
C ASP A 118 -37.34 48.28 -93.51
N ILE A 119 -37.83 49.14 -92.61
CA ILE A 119 -38.49 50.41 -92.97
C ILE A 119 -37.53 51.30 -93.76
N THR A 120 -36.25 51.36 -93.41
CA THR A 120 -35.23 52.14 -94.15
C THR A 120 -34.95 51.53 -95.53
N ARG A 121 -35.03 50.21 -95.69
CA ARG A 121 -34.95 49.55 -97.00
C ARG A 121 -36.20 49.82 -97.83
N ALA A 122 -37.38 49.74 -97.24
CA ALA A 122 -38.66 50.06 -97.89
C ALA A 122 -38.74 51.55 -98.30
N GLU A 123 -38.32 52.48 -97.44
CA GLU A 123 -38.21 53.91 -97.75
C GLU A 123 -37.27 54.17 -98.94
N ARG A 124 -36.10 53.50 -98.95
CA ARG A 124 -35.17 53.58 -100.09
C ARG A 124 -35.75 52.97 -101.35
N MET A 125 -36.47 51.84 -101.24
CA MET A 125 -37.12 51.19 -102.38
C MET A 125 -38.22 52.08 -102.94
N VAL A 126 -39.16 52.57 -102.12
CA VAL A 126 -40.23 53.50 -102.53
C VAL A 126 -39.67 54.84 -103.05
N ARG A 127 -38.55 55.35 -102.51
CA ARG A 127 -37.88 56.53 -103.06
C ARG A 127 -37.26 56.23 -104.43
N VAL A 128 -36.58 55.09 -104.58
CA VAL A 128 -36.03 54.63 -105.86
C VAL A 128 -37.16 54.39 -106.86
N ASP A 129 -38.30 53.83 -106.47
CA ASP A 129 -39.45 53.58 -107.33
C ASP A 129 -40.22 54.86 -107.68
N MET A 130 -40.35 55.82 -106.77
CA MET A 130 -40.90 57.15 -107.06
C MET A 130 -39.97 57.92 -108.02
N GLU A 131 -38.67 57.92 -107.76
CA GLU A 131 -37.67 58.50 -108.66
C GLU A 131 -37.62 57.74 -109.99
N GLN A 132 -37.79 56.42 -110.00
CA GLN A 132 -37.77 55.60 -111.21
C GLN A 132 -39.07 55.76 -111.98
N ALA A 133 -40.23 55.95 -111.35
CA ALA A 133 -41.50 56.21 -112.02
C ALA A 133 -41.52 57.61 -112.64
N THR A 134 -41.13 58.65 -111.89
CA THR A 134 -40.97 60.01 -112.44
C THR A 134 -39.93 60.01 -113.55
N LYS A 135 -38.74 59.45 -113.33
CA LYS A 135 -37.71 59.32 -114.38
C LYS A 135 -38.10 58.35 -115.48
N GLN A 136 -39.03 57.40 -115.30
CA GLN A 136 -39.57 56.56 -116.39
C GLN A 136 -40.62 57.30 -117.19
N MET A 137 -41.42 58.18 -116.59
CA MET A 137 -42.38 59.02 -117.31
C MET A 137 -41.63 60.11 -118.10
N GLU A 138 -40.68 60.79 -117.45
CA GLU A 138 -39.74 61.72 -118.09
C GLU A 138 -38.86 61.02 -119.12
N ARG A 139 -38.33 59.81 -118.88
CA ARG A 139 -37.57 59.07 -119.91
C ARG A 139 -38.47 58.43 -120.94
N PHE A 140 -39.73 58.10 -120.70
CA PHE A 140 -40.61 57.63 -121.76
C PHE A 140 -40.83 58.79 -122.73
N HIS A 141 -41.25 59.95 -122.23
CA HIS A 141 -41.41 61.18 -123.01
C HIS A 141 -40.09 61.64 -123.68
N ASN A 142 -38.99 61.79 -122.92
CA ASN A 142 -37.73 62.27 -123.49
C ASN A 142 -36.97 61.23 -124.31
N ARG A 143 -37.11 59.91 -124.05
CA ARG A 143 -36.52 58.87 -124.91
C ARG A 143 -37.36 58.67 -126.15
N VAL A 144 -38.67 58.92 -126.10
CA VAL A 144 -39.51 59.08 -127.30
C VAL A 144 -38.92 60.21 -128.15
N LEU A 145 -38.77 61.44 -127.63
CA LEU A 145 -38.11 62.55 -128.38
C LEU A 145 -36.66 62.25 -128.81
N GLN A 146 -35.84 61.63 -127.96
CA GLN A 146 -34.41 61.38 -128.23
C GLN A 146 -34.18 60.21 -129.20
N VAL A 147 -35.14 59.29 -129.33
CA VAL A 147 -35.18 58.21 -130.33
C VAL A 147 -35.88 58.69 -131.63
N ALA A 148 -36.16 59.99 -131.76
CA ALA A 148 -36.32 60.66 -133.06
C ALA A 148 -35.09 61.51 -133.44
N PHE A 149 -34.43 62.19 -132.49
CA PHE A 149 -33.45 63.26 -132.81
C PHE A 149 -32.05 63.11 -132.17
N SER A 150 -31.35 61.99 -132.39
CA SER A 150 -29.95 61.82 -131.96
C SER A 150 -29.08 60.88 -132.82
N ILE A 151 -29.20 60.98 -134.15
CA ILE A 151 -28.13 60.58 -135.09
C ILE A 151 -27.50 61.88 -135.66
N PRO A 152 -26.16 61.98 -135.84
CA PRO A 152 -25.53 63.25 -136.22
C PRO A 152 -25.94 63.72 -137.63
N GLY A 153 -26.48 64.94 -137.73
CA GLY A 153 -26.74 65.58 -139.03
C GLY A 153 -27.91 66.59 -139.05
N LYS A 154 -28.87 66.48 -138.13
CA LYS A 154 -29.97 67.46 -137.96
C LYS A 154 -30.14 67.81 -136.47
N GLY A 155 -30.36 69.09 -136.19
CA GLY A 155 -30.56 69.59 -134.82
C GLY A 155 -32.01 69.45 -134.33
N LEU A 156 -32.24 69.73 -133.04
CA LEU A 156 -33.58 69.63 -132.44
C LEU A 156 -34.56 70.63 -133.09
N PRO A 157 -35.79 70.20 -133.42
CA PRO A 157 -36.83 71.08 -133.93
C PRO A 157 -37.36 72.01 -132.83
N LYS A 158 -37.53 73.30 -133.15
CA LYS A 158 -38.02 74.33 -132.23
C LYS A 158 -39.57 74.43 -132.20
N LYS A 159 -40.25 73.31 -132.45
CA LYS A 159 -41.71 73.18 -132.46
C LYS A 159 -42.09 71.74 -132.09
N GLU A 160 -43.25 71.56 -131.47
CA GLU A 160 -43.84 70.25 -131.15
C GLU A 160 -43.92 69.34 -132.39
N MET A 161 -43.77 68.03 -132.18
CA MET A 161 -43.66 67.03 -133.25
C MET A 161 -44.57 65.82 -133.04
N ASN A 162 -44.95 65.20 -134.16
CA ASN A 162 -45.76 63.99 -134.22
C ASN A 162 -44.90 62.72 -134.27
N GLU A 163 -45.57 61.57 -134.20
CA GLU A 163 -45.02 60.29 -133.73
C GLU A 163 -44.29 59.45 -134.81
N ASP A 164 -44.37 59.79 -136.10
CA ASP A 164 -43.83 58.97 -137.19
C ASP A 164 -42.28 58.99 -137.29
N ASP A 165 -41.64 60.14 -137.09
CA ASP A 165 -40.16 60.31 -137.14
C ASP A 165 -39.42 59.55 -136.01
N LEU A 166 -40.18 58.90 -135.13
CA LEU A 166 -39.76 58.30 -133.86
C LEU A 166 -39.45 56.80 -133.96
N ILE A 167 -39.87 56.19 -135.07
CA ILE A 167 -39.86 54.73 -135.26
C ILE A 167 -38.50 54.22 -135.77
N GLU A 168 -37.68 55.07 -136.38
CA GLU A 168 -36.45 54.62 -137.05
C GLU A 168 -35.28 54.31 -136.10
N ILE A 169 -35.00 55.15 -135.09
CA ILE A 169 -33.84 54.92 -134.19
C ILE A 169 -34.06 53.68 -133.29
N LEU A 170 -35.31 53.26 -133.05
CA LEU A 170 -35.64 52.01 -132.35
C LEU A 170 -34.94 50.78 -132.96
N LYS A 171 -34.71 50.75 -134.28
CA LYS A 171 -34.00 49.65 -134.95
C LYS A 171 -32.55 49.48 -134.48
N THR A 172 -31.85 50.56 -134.14
CA THR A 172 -30.44 50.48 -133.72
C THR A 172 -30.30 49.92 -132.30
N MET A 173 -31.28 50.19 -131.43
CA MET A 173 -31.27 49.75 -130.04
C MET A 173 -31.36 48.22 -129.91
N ALA A 174 -31.93 47.53 -130.91
CA ALA A 174 -32.02 46.06 -130.94
C ALA A 174 -30.67 45.35 -131.09
N GLN A 175 -29.67 45.96 -131.75
CA GLN A 175 -28.36 45.31 -131.97
C GLN A 175 -27.56 45.20 -130.66
N ALA A 176 -27.62 46.23 -129.80
CA ALA A 176 -26.99 46.20 -128.47
C ALA A 176 -27.61 45.15 -127.52
N GLN A 177 -28.83 44.69 -127.81
CA GLN A 177 -29.50 43.63 -127.05
C GLN A 177 -28.90 42.24 -127.36
N SER A 178 -28.23 42.06 -128.50
CA SER A 178 -27.60 40.79 -128.88
C SER A 178 -26.38 40.45 -128.03
N THR A 179 -25.48 41.41 -127.83
CA THR A 179 -24.21 41.19 -127.09
C THR A 179 -24.44 40.91 -125.60
N VAL A 180 -25.47 41.50 -124.99
CA VAL A 180 -25.86 41.16 -123.61
C VAL A 180 -26.25 39.68 -123.49
N ASN A 181 -27.03 39.16 -124.44
CA ASN A 181 -27.43 37.75 -124.46
C ASN A 181 -26.25 36.77 -124.63
N GLU A 182 -25.15 37.20 -125.23
CA GLU A 182 -23.91 36.40 -125.33
C GLU A 182 -23.17 36.33 -123.99
N THR A 183 -23.16 37.43 -123.21
CA THR A 183 -22.57 37.45 -121.85
C THR A 183 -23.38 36.63 -120.85
N ILE A 184 -24.71 36.57 -121.00
CA ILE A 184 -25.58 35.73 -120.16
C ILE A 184 -25.25 34.24 -120.40
N LYS A 185 -25.20 33.81 -121.67
CA LYS A 185 -24.84 32.42 -122.04
C LYS A 185 -23.47 31.99 -121.50
N THR A 186 -22.48 32.88 -121.47
CA THR A 186 -21.15 32.56 -120.92
C THR A 186 -21.12 32.44 -119.40
N MET A 187 -22.04 33.12 -118.68
CA MET A 187 -22.22 32.91 -117.23
C MET A 187 -23.02 31.63 -116.94
N GLU A 188 -24.03 31.30 -117.75
CA GLU A 188 -24.80 30.04 -117.62
C GLU A 188 -23.92 28.78 -117.76
N ILE A 189 -22.89 28.83 -118.60
CA ILE A 189 -21.90 27.74 -118.74
C ILE A 189 -21.11 27.57 -117.44
N LYS A 190 -20.55 28.66 -116.89
CA LYS A 190 -19.76 28.64 -115.64
C LYS A 190 -20.56 28.17 -114.42
N VAL A 191 -21.85 28.50 -114.37
CA VAL A 191 -22.76 27.98 -113.33
C VAL A 191 -22.95 26.47 -113.47
N LYS A 192 -23.05 25.93 -114.69
CA LYS A 192 -23.14 24.47 -114.93
C LYS A 192 -21.85 23.74 -114.60
N GLU A 193 -20.69 24.32 -114.90
CA GLU A 193 -19.37 23.79 -114.54
C GLU A 193 -19.23 23.66 -113.01
N ALA A 194 -19.48 24.75 -112.26
CA ALA A 194 -19.44 24.73 -110.80
C ALA A 194 -20.50 23.79 -110.15
N GLN A 195 -21.65 23.61 -110.80
CA GLN A 195 -22.67 22.65 -110.37
C GLN A 195 -22.17 21.20 -110.55
N GLN A 196 -21.46 20.90 -111.63
CA GLN A 196 -20.87 19.57 -111.89
C GLN A 196 -19.74 19.25 -110.90
N GLU A 197 -18.84 20.19 -110.61
CA GLU A 197 -17.79 20.03 -109.58
C GLU A 197 -18.41 19.69 -108.21
N LYS A 198 -19.48 20.41 -107.82
CA LYS A 198 -20.21 20.16 -106.58
C LYS A 198 -20.85 18.76 -106.56
N GLU A 199 -21.47 18.34 -107.65
CA GLU A 199 -22.03 16.98 -107.75
C GLU A 199 -20.96 15.88 -107.69
N GLU A 200 -19.78 16.11 -108.28
CA GLU A 200 -18.68 15.16 -108.20
C GLU A 200 -18.16 15.03 -106.77
N LEU A 201 -17.98 16.14 -106.06
CA LEU A 201 -17.61 16.13 -104.63
C LEU A 201 -18.65 15.41 -103.75
N ILE A 202 -19.95 15.55 -104.05
CA ILE A 202 -21.02 14.80 -103.36
C ILE A 202 -20.94 13.30 -103.68
N LYS A 203 -20.72 12.93 -104.95
CA LYS A 203 -20.54 11.52 -105.37
C LYS A 203 -19.34 10.88 -104.65
N LYS A 204 -18.25 11.63 -104.48
CA LYS A 204 -17.03 11.20 -103.75
C LYS A 204 -17.25 11.09 -102.23
N LEU A 205 -17.95 12.04 -101.61
CA LEU A 205 -18.35 11.93 -100.19
C LEU A 205 -19.22 10.69 -99.92
N ASN A 206 -20.14 10.39 -100.84
CA ASN A 206 -21.02 9.22 -100.77
C ASN A 206 -20.29 7.87 -100.95
N GLN A 207 -19.03 7.85 -101.40
CA GLN A 207 -18.20 6.64 -101.44
C GLN A 207 -17.53 6.36 -100.08
N LEU A 208 -17.15 7.42 -99.33
CA LEU A 208 -16.51 7.30 -98.02
C LEU A 208 -17.51 6.92 -96.91
N ASN A 209 -18.72 7.50 -96.94
CA ASN A 209 -19.75 7.29 -95.92
C ASN A 209 -20.08 5.79 -95.64
N PRO A 210 -20.37 4.92 -96.64
CA PRO A 210 -20.68 3.51 -96.39
C PRO A 210 -19.51 2.74 -95.78
N GLN A 211 -18.26 3.12 -96.04
CA GLN A 211 -17.08 2.47 -95.44
C GLN A 211 -16.97 2.77 -93.94
N ILE A 212 -17.28 4.01 -93.54
CA ILE A 212 -17.35 4.41 -92.12
C ILE A 212 -18.52 3.72 -91.41
N LEU A 213 -19.69 3.61 -92.04
CA LEU A 213 -20.84 2.87 -91.49
C LEU A 213 -20.55 1.37 -91.32
N GLN A 214 -19.80 0.77 -92.26
CA GLN A 214 -19.34 -0.62 -92.14
C GLN A 214 -18.29 -0.82 -91.03
N LEU A 215 -17.42 0.17 -90.78
CA LEU A 215 -16.51 0.15 -89.63
C LEU A 215 -17.28 0.18 -88.30
N LEU A 216 -18.27 1.07 -88.16
CA LEU A 216 -19.09 1.19 -86.96
C LEU A 216 -19.86 -0.11 -86.66
N THR A 217 -20.57 -0.66 -87.65
CA THR A 217 -21.34 -1.91 -87.47
C THR A 217 -20.48 -3.14 -87.18
N ARG A 218 -19.21 -3.18 -87.62
CA ARG A 218 -18.24 -4.20 -87.18
C ARG A 218 -17.73 -3.99 -85.76
N LEU A 219 -17.56 -2.75 -85.30
CA LEU A 219 -17.20 -2.46 -83.91
C LEU A 219 -18.34 -2.79 -82.94
N GLU A 220 -19.58 -2.49 -83.31
CA GLU A 220 -20.80 -2.86 -82.57
C GLU A 220 -20.96 -4.39 -82.42
N SER A 221 -20.63 -5.16 -83.45
CA SER A 221 -20.83 -6.62 -83.48
C SER A 221 -19.62 -7.45 -83.02
N SER A 222 -18.39 -6.91 -83.08
CA SER A 222 -17.17 -7.60 -82.60
C SER A 222 -16.67 -7.12 -81.24
N GLY A 223 -17.21 -6.02 -80.71
CA GLY A 223 -16.88 -5.46 -79.41
C GLY A 223 -15.52 -4.72 -79.35
N LEU A 224 -15.43 -3.75 -78.45
CA LEU A 224 -14.33 -2.79 -78.34
C LEU A 224 -13.03 -3.36 -77.72
N ARG A 225 -12.68 -4.62 -77.99
CA ARG A 225 -11.41 -5.25 -77.54
C ARG A 225 -10.22 -4.68 -78.31
N SER A 226 -9.04 -4.54 -77.68
CA SER A 226 -7.89 -3.87 -78.33
C SER A 226 -7.40 -4.63 -79.56
N ALA A 227 -7.54 -5.96 -79.56
CA ALA A 227 -7.21 -6.81 -80.71
C ALA A 227 -8.21 -6.68 -81.88
N ASN A 228 -9.43 -6.20 -81.65
CA ASN A 228 -10.42 -5.96 -82.70
C ASN A 228 -10.32 -4.51 -83.19
N LEU A 229 -10.20 -3.54 -82.28
CA LEU A 229 -9.92 -2.15 -82.61
C LEU A 229 -8.64 -1.98 -83.45
N LYS A 230 -7.57 -2.76 -83.20
CA LYS A 230 -6.36 -2.77 -84.03
C LYS A 230 -6.62 -3.25 -85.47
N LYS A 231 -7.41 -4.33 -85.66
CA LYS A 231 -7.79 -4.81 -87.00
C LYS A 231 -8.64 -3.78 -87.74
N GLU A 232 -9.59 -3.15 -87.07
CA GLU A 232 -10.43 -2.11 -87.70
C GLU A 232 -9.64 -0.82 -87.98
N LEU A 233 -8.60 -0.53 -87.20
CA LEU A 233 -7.63 0.52 -87.52
C LEU A 233 -6.78 0.15 -88.75
N GLU A 234 -6.26 -1.07 -88.85
CA GLU A 234 -5.52 -1.58 -90.02
C GLU A 234 -6.40 -1.55 -91.29
N LEU A 235 -7.67 -1.95 -91.17
CA LEU A 235 -8.66 -1.86 -92.24
C LEU A 235 -8.93 -0.40 -92.64
N LEU A 236 -9.16 0.51 -91.68
CA LEU A 236 -9.31 1.94 -91.99
C LEU A 236 -8.04 2.52 -92.61
N GLU A 237 -6.84 2.14 -92.15
CA GLU A 237 -5.57 2.57 -92.75
C GLU A 237 -5.45 2.13 -94.21
N SER A 238 -5.96 0.96 -94.58
CA SER A 238 -5.98 0.46 -95.97
C SER A 238 -6.90 1.23 -96.93
N VAL A 239 -7.92 1.95 -96.43
CA VAL A 239 -8.90 2.67 -97.27
C VAL A 239 -8.26 3.85 -98.02
N SER A 240 -8.31 3.85 -99.34
CA SER A 240 -7.92 5.01 -100.16
C SER A 240 -9.01 6.09 -100.11
N VAL A 241 -8.60 7.35 -99.91
CA VAL A 241 -9.50 8.51 -99.76
C VAL A 241 -8.89 9.72 -100.48
N GLU A 242 -9.65 10.38 -101.35
CA GLU A 242 -9.20 11.57 -102.07
C GLU A 242 -8.82 12.73 -101.14
N THR A 243 -7.89 13.57 -101.61
CA THR A 243 -7.27 14.70 -100.90
C THR A 243 -8.21 15.57 -100.05
N PRO A 244 -9.40 16.03 -100.52
CA PRO A 244 -10.29 16.87 -99.70
C PRO A 244 -10.91 16.16 -98.49
N PHE A 245 -10.88 14.83 -98.43
CA PHE A 245 -11.46 14.04 -97.33
C PHE A 245 -10.41 13.27 -96.50
N THR A 246 -9.12 13.30 -96.86
CA THR A 246 -8.05 12.63 -96.11
C THR A 246 -7.97 13.10 -94.65
N TRP A 247 -8.32 14.36 -94.36
CA TRP A 247 -8.38 14.87 -92.98
C TRP A 247 -9.45 14.14 -92.14
N VAL A 248 -10.60 13.76 -92.72
CA VAL A 248 -11.67 13.02 -92.02
C VAL A 248 -11.14 11.66 -91.59
N LYS A 249 -10.54 10.91 -92.53
CA LYS A 249 -9.87 9.64 -92.27
C LYS A 249 -8.85 9.77 -91.14
N ASN A 250 -8.00 10.80 -91.19
CA ASN A 250 -6.96 11.04 -90.18
C ASN A 250 -7.53 11.32 -88.77
N HIS A 251 -8.69 11.95 -88.64
CA HIS A 251 -9.33 12.15 -87.34
C HIS A 251 -9.95 10.86 -86.79
N PHE A 252 -10.64 10.06 -87.62
CA PHE A 252 -11.13 8.74 -87.20
C PHE A 252 -9.99 7.78 -86.81
N MET A 253 -8.88 7.77 -87.56
CA MET A 253 -7.68 6.99 -87.19
C MET A 253 -7.05 7.47 -85.87
N LYS A 254 -7.05 8.78 -85.57
CA LYS A 254 -6.63 9.30 -84.27
C LYS A 254 -7.55 8.83 -83.14
N LEU A 255 -8.87 8.92 -83.34
CA LEU A 255 -9.86 8.48 -82.35
C LEU A 255 -9.75 6.98 -82.04
N LEU A 256 -9.62 6.12 -83.05
CA LEU A 256 -9.35 4.69 -82.86
C LEU A 256 -8.01 4.44 -82.15
N LYS A 257 -6.94 5.19 -82.50
CA LYS A 257 -5.64 5.09 -81.81
C LYS A 257 -5.69 5.52 -80.34
N THR A 258 -6.52 6.50 -79.98
CA THR A 258 -6.79 6.82 -78.57
C THR A 258 -7.57 5.69 -77.89
N GLU A 259 -8.64 5.18 -78.51
CA GLU A 259 -9.47 4.12 -77.91
C GLU A 259 -8.67 2.84 -77.66
N ILE A 260 -7.84 2.42 -78.62
CA ILE A 260 -6.90 1.30 -78.47
C ILE A 260 -5.98 1.48 -77.24
N ASN A 261 -5.53 2.70 -76.95
CA ASN A 261 -4.66 2.99 -75.81
C ASN A 261 -5.40 2.87 -74.47
N TRP A 262 -6.60 3.43 -74.37
CA TRP A 262 -7.47 3.26 -73.19
C TRP A 262 -7.79 1.77 -72.97
N GLN A 263 -8.24 1.08 -74.01
CA GLN A 263 -8.59 -0.33 -73.96
C GLN A 263 -7.39 -1.23 -73.60
N CYS A 264 -6.20 -1.00 -74.16
CA CYS A 264 -5.00 -1.74 -73.77
C CYS A 264 -4.64 -1.54 -72.28
N LYS A 265 -4.87 -0.35 -71.71
CA LYS A 265 -4.66 -0.10 -70.27
C LYS A 265 -5.68 -0.83 -69.41
N ILE A 266 -6.94 -0.91 -69.84
CA ILE A 266 -8.00 -1.68 -69.16
C ILE A 266 -7.67 -3.17 -69.20
N GLU A 267 -7.36 -3.72 -70.38
CA GLU A 267 -6.98 -5.13 -70.54
C GLU A 267 -5.74 -5.50 -69.70
N ALA A 268 -4.68 -4.69 -69.74
CA ALA A 268 -3.48 -4.91 -68.94
C ALA A 268 -3.71 -4.76 -67.42
N SER A 269 -4.74 -4.02 -67.00
CA SER A 269 -5.14 -3.91 -65.59
C SER A 269 -5.95 -5.14 -65.15
N LEU A 270 -6.83 -5.66 -66.01
CA LEU A 270 -7.54 -6.92 -65.78
C LEU A 270 -6.58 -8.12 -65.72
N GLU A 271 -5.51 -8.14 -66.53
CA GLU A 271 -4.45 -9.15 -66.42
C GLU A 271 -3.74 -9.12 -65.06
N LYS A 272 -3.47 -7.93 -64.50
CA LYS A 272 -2.92 -7.79 -63.13
C LYS A 272 -3.88 -8.28 -62.05
N CYS A 273 -5.19 -8.18 -62.28
CA CYS A 273 -6.23 -8.76 -61.42
C CYS A 273 -6.43 -10.28 -61.63
N GLY A 274 -5.61 -10.93 -62.44
CA GLY A 274 -5.64 -12.38 -62.68
C GLY A 274 -6.60 -12.83 -63.80
N VAL A 275 -7.18 -11.90 -64.55
CA VAL A 275 -8.06 -12.21 -65.69
C VAL A 275 -7.23 -12.34 -66.97
N ASN A 276 -7.13 -13.55 -67.54
CA ASN A 276 -6.36 -13.76 -68.76
C ASN A 276 -7.12 -13.25 -70.01
N MET A 277 -6.92 -11.97 -70.34
CA MET A 277 -7.55 -11.30 -71.48
C MET A 277 -7.14 -11.86 -72.85
N LYS A 278 -6.01 -12.58 -72.94
CA LYS A 278 -5.54 -13.22 -74.18
C LYS A 278 -6.29 -14.51 -74.52
N ILE A 279 -6.82 -15.21 -73.52
CA ILE A 279 -7.55 -16.49 -73.70
C ILE A 279 -9.07 -16.28 -73.64
N SER A 280 -9.54 -15.36 -72.78
CA SER A 280 -10.96 -15.05 -72.69
C SER A 280 -11.50 -14.48 -74.00
N THR A 281 -12.74 -14.81 -74.35
CA THR A 281 -13.55 -14.16 -75.40
C THR A 281 -14.50 -13.10 -74.86
N SER A 282 -14.81 -13.10 -73.56
CA SER A 282 -15.74 -12.17 -72.90
C SER A 282 -15.29 -10.72 -72.92
N GLU A 283 -16.24 -9.79 -72.89
CA GLU A 283 -15.94 -8.36 -72.78
C GLU A 283 -15.27 -7.97 -71.45
N PRO A 284 -14.49 -6.88 -71.42
CA PRO A 284 -13.93 -6.33 -70.18
C PRO A 284 -15.00 -6.03 -69.12
N SER A 285 -16.19 -5.59 -69.55
CA SER A 285 -17.37 -5.33 -68.72
C SER A 285 -17.75 -6.54 -67.85
N GLN A 286 -17.79 -7.73 -68.44
CA GLN A 286 -18.12 -8.99 -67.77
C GLN A 286 -17.04 -9.37 -66.74
N HIS A 287 -15.77 -9.09 -67.04
CA HIS A 287 -14.64 -9.35 -66.14
C HIS A 287 -14.57 -8.37 -64.97
N ILE A 288 -14.91 -7.10 -65.18
CA ILE A 288 -15.05 -6.09 -64.11
C ILE A 288 -16.17 -6.52 -63.15
N ASN A 289 -17.34 -6.90 -63.67
CA ASN A 289 -18.46 -7.39 -62.86
C ASN A 289 -18.11 -8.68 -62.10
N TRP A 290 -17.36 -9.61 -62.72
CA TRP A 290 -16.88 -10.82 -62.03
C TRP A 290 -15.90 -10.50 -60.89
N LEU A 291 -14.95 -9.57 -61.11
CA LEU A 291 -14.03 -9.10 -60.07
C LEU A 291 -14.79 -8.40 -58.93
N GLN A 292 -15.78 -7.58 -59.23
CA GLN A 292 -16.64 -6.93 -58.24
C GLN A 292 -17.40 -7.95 -57.39
N ASN A 293 -18.04 -8.94 -58.02
CA ASN A 293 -18.76 -9.99 -57.30
C ASN A 293 -17.83 -10.82 -56.41
N LYS A 294 -16.65 -11.21 -56.93
CA LYS A 294 -15.62 -11.92 -56.16
C LYS A 294 -15.11 -11.11 -54.97
N TRP A 295 -14.95 -9.80 -55.14
CA TRP A 295 -14.56 -8.88 -54.06
C TRP A 295 -15.67 -8.73 -53.00
N SER A 296 -16.95 -8.64 -53.40
CA SER A 296 -18.09 -8.60 -52.46
C SER A 296 -18.15 -9.85 -51.59
N VAL A 297 -18.06 -11.05 -52.19
CA VAL A 297 -18.04 -12.32 -51.45
C VAL A 297 -16.85 -12.38 -50.49
N ALA A 298 -15.65 -11.99 -50.93
CA ALA A 298 -14.47 -11.96 -50.07
C ALA A 298 -14.57 -10.92 -48.92
N LEU A 299 -15.32 -9.83 -49.12
CA LEU A 299 -15.61 -8.84 -48.08
C LEU A 299 -16.60 -9.39 -47.05
N GLU A 300 -17.66 -10.04 -47.50
CA GLU A 300 -18.65 -10.72 -46.66
C GLU A 300 -18.03 -11.85 -45.83
N GLU A 301 -17.17 -12.69 -46.45
CA GLU A 301 -16.39 -13.72 -45.75
C GLU A 301 -15.46 -13.11 -44.69
N ASN A 302 -14.79 -11.99 -45.00
CA ASN A 302 -13.91 -11.28 -44.07
C ASN A 302 -14.69 -10.72 -42.86
N GLU A 303 -15.89 -10.16 -43.08
CA GLU A 303 -16.79 -9.77 -42.00
C GLU A 303 -17.27 -10.95 -41.16
N GLN A 304 -17.64 -12.07 -41.77
CA GLN A 304 -18.06 -13.28 -41.06
C GLN A 304 -16.91 -13.85 -40.22
N LEU A 305 -15.68 -13.87 -40.76
CA LEU A 305 -14.49 -14.28 -40.02
C LEU A 305 -14.19 -13.35 -38.84
N LYS A 306 -14.27 -12.02 -39.01
CA LYS A 306 -14.15 -11.06 -37.90
C LYS A 306 -15.20 -11.29 -36.81
N LYS A 307 -16.46 -11.49 -37.18
CA LYS A 307 -17.56 -11.80 -36.25
C LYS A 307 -17.33 -13.13 -35.51
N ARG A 308 -16.75 -14.14 -36.18
CA ARG A 308 -16.35 -15.41 -35.56
C ARG A 308 -15.15 -15.29 -34.61
N ILE A 309 -14.14 -14.50 -34.97
CA ILE A 309 -12.97 -14.22 -34.12
C ILE A 309 -13.42 -13.50 -32.84
N ALA A 310 -14.15 -12.39 -32.97
CA ALA A 310 -14.64 -11.64 -31.81
C ALA A 310 -15.49 -12.49 -30.84
N LYS A 311 -16.32 -13.41 -31.37
CA LYS A 311 -17.06 -14.36 -30.53
C LYS A 311 -16.17 -15.43 -29.89
N SER A 312 -15.10 -15.86 -30.55
CA SER A 312 -14.11 -16.76 -29.94
C SER A 312 -13.34 -16.07 -28.83
N ASP A 313 -12.97 -14.79 -29.03
CA ASP A 313 -12.29 -13.98 -28.02
C ASP A 313 -13.19 -13.72 -26.80
N GLU A 314 -14.47 -13.40 -27.02
CA GLU A 314 -15.49 -13.25 -25.97
C GLU A 314 -15.67 -14.55 -25.16
N ASN A 315 -15.78 -15.70 -25.84
CA ASN A 315 -15.82 -17.01 -25.21
C ASN A 315 -14.55 -17.27 -24.37
N HIS A 316 -13.36 -17.07 -24.93
CA HIS A 316 -12.09 -17.33 -24.25
C HIS A 316 -11.85 -16.39 -23.06
N MET A 317 -12.32 -15.13 -23.12
CA MET A 317 -12.29 -14.22 -21.97
C MET A 317 -13.22 -14.69 -20.85
N SER A 318 -14.40 -15.24 -21.18
CA SER A 318 -15.31 -15.85 -20.21
C SER A 318 -14.72 -17.13 -19.59
N GLU A 319 -14.16 -18.02 -20.41
CA GLU A 319 -13.43 -19.22 -19.96
C GLU A 319 -12.26 -18.87 -19.04
N LEU A 320 -11.47 -17.84 -19.39
CA LEU A 320 -10.35 -17.35 -18.59
C LEU A 320 -10.82 -16.75 -17.26
N GLN A 321 -11.91 -15.97 -17.25
CA GLN A 321 -12.48 -15.44 -16.01
C GLN A 321 -12.95 -16.57 -15.08
N ILE A 322 -13.66 -17.57 -15.62
CA ILE A 322 -14.10 -18.75 -14.84
C ILE A 322 -12.89 -19.52 -14.29
N ALA A 323 -11.84 -19.70 -15.09
CA ALA A 323 -10.61 -20.37 -14.65
C ALA A 323 -9.87 -19.59 -13.56
N LEU A 324 -9.84 -18.25 -13.64
CA LEU A 324 -9.29 -17.38 -12.60
C LEU A 324 -10.11 -17.47 -11.31
N GLU A 325 -11.43 -17.36 -11.38
CA GLU A 325 -12.32 -17.50 -10.22
C GLU A 325 -12.18 -18.86 -9.52
N ILE A 326 -12.01 -19.95 -10.29
CA ILE A 326 -11.76 -21.29 -9.73
C ILE A 326 -10.39 -21.32 -9.02
N LYS A 327 -9.35 -20.74 -9.63
CA LYS A 327 -8.01 -20.69 -9.03
C LYS A 327 -7.94 -19.81 -7.79
N GLU A 328 -8.65 -18.68 -7.76
CA GLU A 328 -8.81 -17.86 -6.56
C GLU A 328 -9.47 -18.67 -5.44
N LYS A 329 -10.59 -19.35 -5.70
CA LYS A 329 -11.27 -20.24 -4.75
C LYS A 329 -10.33 -21.33 -4.22
N GLU A 330 -9.62 -22.07 -5.10
CA GLU A 330 -8.60 -23.06 -4.72
C GLU A 330 -7.50 -22.47 -3.82
N THR A 331 -7.00 -21.25 -4.11
CA THR A 331 -5.96 -20.63 -3.28
C THR A 331 -6.47 -20.19 -1.91
N VAL A 332 -7.70 -19.66 -1.84
CA VAL A 332 -8.35 -19.28 -0.56
C VAL A 332 -8.62 -20.52 0.29
N GLU A 333 -9.05 -21.64 -0.30
CA GLU A 333 -9.25 -22.91 0.40
C GLU A 333 -7.92 -23.48 0.92
N ARG A 334 -6.87 -23.51 0.10
CA ARG A 334 -5.52 -23.93 0.54
C ARG A 334 -4.93 -23.05 1.64
N ILE A 335 -5.19 -21.75 1.63
CA ILE A 335 -4.77 -20.85 2.71
C ILE A 335 -5.49 -21.22 4.01
N LYS A 336 -6.82 -21.44 3.98
CA LYS A 336 -7.59 -21.88 5.15
C LYS A 336 -7.11 -23.24 5.68
N GLU A 337 -6.89 -24.23 4.80
CA GLU A 337 -6.33 -25.53 5.20
C GLU A 337 -4.95 -25.38 5.88
N ALA A 338 -4.11 -24.49 5.37
CA ALA A 338 -2.80 -24.20 5.96
C ALA A 338 -2.91 -23.47 7.31
N GLU A 339 -3.83 -22.52 7.45
CA GLU A 339 -4.13 -21.81 8.71
C GLU A 339 -4.69 -22.76 9.77
N GLU A 340 -5.68 -23.60 9.43
CA GLU A 340 -6.24 -24.61 10.34
C GLU A 340 -5.20 -25.62 10.78
N LYS A 341 -4.37 -26.11 9.84
CA LYS A 341 -3.27 -27.03 10.15
C LYS A 341 -2.20 -26.38 11.03
N ALA A 342 -1.81 -25.14 10.77
CA ALA A 342 -0.89 -24.38 11.61
C ALA A 342 -1.47 -24.11 13.01
N MET A 343 -2.78 -23.84 13.12
CA MET A 343 -3.49 -23.67 14.39
C MET A 343 -3.60 -24.98 15.18
N LEU A 344 -3.79 -26.12 14.51
CA LEU A 344 -3.76 -27.45 15.15
C LEU A 344 -2.36 -27.79 15.65
N GLN A 345 -1.33 -27.64 14.82
CA GLN A 345 0.07 -27.86 15.22
C GLN A 345 0.51 -26.88 16.31
N GLY A 346 0.04 -25.63 16.29
CA GLY A 346 0.27 -24.64 17.35
C GLY A 346 -0.33 -25.07 18.69
N LYS A 347 -1.56 -25.61 18.68
CA LYS A 347 -2.22 -26.17 19.87
C LYS A 347 -1.52 -27.43 20.39
N GLU A 348 -1.11 -28.33 19.50
CA GLU A 348 -0.39 -29.56 19.83
C GLU A 348 0.98 -29.24 20.47
N ASN A 349 1.77 -28.37 19.85
CA ASN A 349 3.05 -27.90 20.41
C ASN A 349 2.88 -27.19 21.76
N LEU A 350 1.80 -26.40 21.93
CA LEU A 350 1.48 -25.76 23.20
C LEU A 350 1.08 -26.80 24.28
N ALA A 351 0.29 -27.80 23.92
CA ALA A 351 -0.11 -28.87 24.83
C ALA A 351 1.10 -29.69 25.28
N ASN A 352 1.97 -30.10 24.35
CA ASN A 352 3.22 -30.82 24.63
C ASN A 352 4.13 -30.01 25.56
N ALA A 353 4.31 -28.70 25.30
CA ALA A 353 5.11 -27.82 26.16
C ALA A 353 4.48 -27.59 27.55
N VAL A 354 3.14 -27.59 27.67
CA VAL A 354 2.44 -27.54 28.95
C VAL A 354 2.60 -28.86 29.72
N GLU A 355 2.52 -30.00 29.04
CA GLU A 355 2.74 -31.32 29.65
C GLU A 355 4.20 -31.48 30.11
N GLU A 356 5.19 -31.09 29.30
CA GLU A 356 6.60 -31.06 29.69
C GLU A 356 6.83 -30.16 30.92
N MET A 357 6.22 -28.96 30.94
CA MET A 357 6.27 -28.06 32.10
C MET A 357 5.58 -28.64 33.34
N GLN A 358 4.48 -29.39 33.18
CA GLN A 358 3.82 -30.09 34.29
C GLN A 358 4.69 -31.24 34.82
N ASN A 359 5.27 -32.05 33.93
CA ASN A 359 6.18 -33.14 34.30
C ASN A 359 7.42 -32.60 35.03
N LEU A 360 8.07 -31.55 34.51
CA LEU A 360 9.18 -30.87 35.20
C LEU A 360 8.78 -30.25 36.54
N GLN A 361 7.52 -29.84 36.72
CA GLN A 361 7.00 -29.35 37.99
C GLN A 361 6.74 -30.49 38.98
N VAL A 362 6.20 -31.61 38.52
CA VAL A 362 6.01 -32.84 39.31
C VAL A 362 7.34 -33.43 39.74
N GLU A 363 8.35 -33.50 38.86
CA GLU A 363 9.71 -33.92 39.23
C GLU A 363 10.33 -33.03 40.31
N LYS A 364 10.20 -31.70 40.18
CA LYS A 364 10.67 -30.75 41.21
C LYS A 364 9.95 -30.96 42.55
N GLN A 365 8.64 -31.18 42.53
CA GLN A 365 7.85 -31.47 43.73
C GLN A 365 8.25 -32.82 44.35
N ALA A 366 8.43 -33.87 43.55
CA ALA A 366 8.88 -35.18 44.01
C ALA A 366 10.30 -35.13 44.60
N ALA A 367 11.22 -34.38 43.97
CA ALA A 367 12.57 -34.17 44.47
C ALA A 367 12.60 -33.34 45.77
N ALA A 368 11.72 -32.34 45.91
CA ALA A 368 11.55 -31.59 47.15
C ALA A 368 10.98 -32.48 48.27
N VAL A 369 9.92 -33.25 47.98
CA VAL A 369 9.34 -34.22 48.93
C VAL A 369 10.34 -35.31 49.31
N LYS A 370 11.20 -35.77 48.40
CA LYS A 370 12.29 -36.70 48.71
C LYS A 370 13.29 -36.08 49.69
N LYS A 371 13.71 -34.83 49.47
CA LYS A 371 14.60 -34.10 50.41
C LYS A 371 13.97 -33.85 51.78
N GLU A 372 12.67 -33.55 51.85
CA GLU A 372 12.00 -33.45 53.15
C GLU A 372 11.84 -34.82 53.83
N LYS A 373 11.62 -35.90 53.09
CA LYS A 373 11.65 -37.26 53.64
C LYS A 373 13.02 -37.65 54.18
N GLU A 374 14.09 -37.36 53.44
CA GLU A 374 15.48 -37.56 53.88
C GLU A 374 15.78 -36.81 55.18
N LYS A 375 15.38 -35.52 55.27
CA LYS A 375 15.46 -34.75 56.53
C LYS A 375 14.63 -35.35 57.67
N ILE A 376 13.42 -35.83 57.39
CA ILE A 376 12.54 -36.44 58.40
C ILE A 376 13.15 -37.75 58.92
N GLU A 377 13.81 -38.53 58.04
CA GLU A 377 14.52 -39.75 58.40
C GLU A 377 15.77 -39.45 59.24
N ASP A 378 16.61 -38.48 58.83
CA ASP A 378 17.73 -37.95 59.64
C ASP A 378 17.24 -37.46 61.01
N LEU A 379 16.17 -36.68 61.05
CA LEU A 379 15.56 -36.20 62.30
C LEU A 379 15.05 -37.36 63.15
N SER A 380 14.38 -38.36 62.57
CA SER A 380 13.96 -39.57 63.30
C SER A 380 15.16 -40.32 63.89
N ILE A 381 16.25 -40.45 63.13
CA ILE A 381 17.50 -41.07 63.62
C ILE A 381 18.10 -40.26 64.78
N THR A 382 18.05 -38.92 64.75
CA THR A 382 18.47 -38.11 65.91
C THR A 382 17.52 -38.23 67.11
N VAL A 383 16.20 -38.28 66.87
CA VAL A 383 15.19 -38.48 67.90
C VAL A 383 15.34 -39.86 68.56
N ASP A 384 15.62 -40.91 67.81
CA ASP A 384 15.82 -42.26 68.37
C ASP A 384 17.17 -42.41 69.09
N LYS A 385 18.20 -41.67 68.68
CA LYS A 385 19.44 -41.51 69.47
C LYS A 385 19.16 -40.77 70.79
N LEU A 386 18.36 -39.71 70.77
CA LEU A 386 17.95 -38.97 71.98
C LEU A 386 17.07 -39.83 72.90
N LYS A 387 16.11 -40.60 72.37
CA LYS A 387 15.34 -41.58 73.14
C LYS A 387 16.23 -42.60 73.82
N LYS A 388 17.25 -43.13 73.13
CA LYS A 388 18.22 -44.07 73.74
C LYS A 388 19.00 -43.42 74.89
N LEU A 389 19.55 -42.22 74.68
CA LEU A 389 20.25 -41.46 75.72
C LEU A 389 19.34 -41.12 76.92
N ILE A 390 18.06 -40.80 76.68
CA ILE A 390 17.06 -40.60 77.73
C ILE A 390 16.83 -41.93 78.47
N ASN A 391 16.55 -43.03 77.77
CA ASN A 391 16.27 -44.32 78.38
C ASN A 391 17.49 -44.93 79.12
N GLU A 392 18.71 -44.59 78.69
CA GLU A 392 19.97 -44.87 79.40
C GLU A 392 20.10 -44.02 80.67
N LYS A 393 19.72 -42.75 80.62
CA LYS A 393 19.71 -41.85 81.79
C LYS A 393 18.61 -42.17 82.79
N ASP A 394 17.42 -42.49 82.33
CA ASP A 394 16.30 -42.94 83.16
C ASP A 394 16.71 -44.20 83.92
N LYS A 395 17.33 -45.17 83.22
CA LYS A 395 17.92 -46.35 83.88
C LYS A 395 19.02 -45.97 84.87
N GLU A 396 19.96 -45.09 84.51
CA GLU A 396 21.01 -44.63 85.43
C GLU A 396 20.42 -43.92 86.68
N THR A 397 19.26 -43.28 86.57
CA THR A 397 18.53 -42.72 87.72
C THR A 397 17.74 -43.78 88.50
N GLN A 398 17.20 -44.81 87.85
CA GLN A 398 16.55 -45.93 88.52
C GLN A 398 17.56 -46.78 89.30
N ASP A 399 18.70 -47.12 88.71
CA ASP A 399 19.77 -47.87 89.37
C ASP A 399 20.21 -47.14 90.67
N LYS A 400 20.34 -45.80 90.62
CA LYS A 400 20.63 -44.95 91.78
C LYS A 400 19.48 -44.83 92.78
N LEU A 401 18.22 -44.89 92.32
CA LEU A 401 17.05 -44.90 93.19
C LEU A 401 16.98 -46.23 93.97
N GLU A 402 17.27 -47.36 93.31
CA GLU A 402 17.36 -48.67 93.95
C GLU A 402 18.53 -48.76 94.94
N GLU A 403 19.67 -48.11 94.66
CA GLU A 403 20.78 -47.98 95.59
C GLU A 403 20.44 -47.08 96.80
N ALA A 404 19.78 -45.93 96.58
CA ALA A 404 19.29 -45.07 97.66
C ALA A 404 18.22 -45.76 98.53
N ASN A 405 17.36 -46.58 97.94
CA ASN A 405 16.35 -47.36 98.66
C ASN A 405 16.98 -48.44 99.55
N LYS A 406 18.08 -49.08 99.14
CA LYS A 406 18.84 -50.03 99.99
C LYS A 406 19.41 -49.32 101.22
N VAL A 407 20.04 -48.16 101.02
CA VAL A 407 20.57 -47.33 102.12
C VAL A 407 19.45 -46.86 103.06
N LEU A 408 18.24 -46.58 102.55
CA LEU A 408 17.07 -46.31 103.39
C LEU A 408 16.65 -47.52 104.22
N THR A 409 16.56 -48.73 103.64
CA THR A 409 16.22 -49.94 104.40
C THR A 409 17.28 -50.27 105.47
N GLU A 410 18.57 -50.13 105.18
CA GLU A 410 19.66 -50.27 106.15
C GLU A 410 19.53 -49.24 107.30
N MET A 411 19.13 -47.99 106.98
CA MET A 411 18.89 -46.96 108.00
C MET A 411 17.63 -47.25 108.85
N GLU A 412 16.64 -47.94 108.29
CA GLU A 412 15.43 -48.35 109.01
C GLU A 412 15.68 -49.55 109.93
N GLU A 413 16.45 -50.54 109.51
CA GLU A 413 16.96 -51.61 110.38
C GLU A 413 17.78 -51.05 111.55
N LEU A 414 18.68 -50.08 111.28
CA LEU A 414 19.45 -49.39 112.31
C LEU A 414 18.57 -48.57 113.28
N LYS A 415 17.43 -48.02 112.84
CA LYS A 415 16.45 -47.38 113.73
C LYS A 415 15.75 -48.41 114.64
N VAL A 416 15.38 -49.57 114.11
CA VAL A 416 14.76 -50.65 114.89
C VAL A 416 15.73 -51.12 115.97
N HIS A 417 16.95 -51.51 115.61
CA HIS A 417 17.98 -51.91 116.59
C HIS A 417 18.30 -50.82 117.62
N LYS A 418 18.27 -49.52 117.24
CA LYS A 418 18.39 -48.43 118.20
C LYS A 418 17.23 -48.42 119.21
N SER A 419 15.99 -48.61 118.75
CA SER A 419 14.82 -48.65 119.65
C SER A 419 14.84 -49.87 120.59
N GLU A 420 15.25 -51.06 120.11
CA GLU A 420 15.43 -52.24 120.95
C GLU A 420 16.51 -52.04 122.04
N LEU A 421 17.59 -51.31 121.72
CA LEU A 421 18.62 -50.94 122.69
C LEU A 421 18.11 -49.92 123.71
N GLU A 422 17.32 -48.94 123.30
CA GLU A 422 16.71 -47.95 124.20
C GLU A 422 15.66 -48.59 125.13
N GLU A 423 14.87 -49.55 124.64
CA GLU A 423 13.93 -50.33 125.45
C GLU A 423 14.65 -51.23 126.47
N ARG A 424 15.69 -51.97 126.05
CA ARG A 424 16.53 -52.78 126.97
C ARG A 424 17.19 -51.92 128.05
N LEU A 425 17.64 -50.72 127.72
CA LEU A 425 18.20 -49.76 128.68
C LEU A 425 17.15 -49.21 129.65
N GLN A 426 15.87 -49.13 129.25
CA GLN A 426 14.79 -48.72 130.14
C GLN A 426 14.39 -49.85 131.09
N VAL A 427 14.24 -51.09 130.60
CA VAL A 427 13.94 -52.26 131.45
C VAL A 427 15.00 -52.44 132.56
N ALA A 428 16.28 -52.39 132.20
CA ALA A 428 17.38 -52.50 133.17
C ALA A 428 17.40 -51.34 134.19
N ARG A 429 16.88 -50.17 133.84
CA ARG A 429 16.76 -49.00 134.72
C ARG A 429 15.63 -49.18 135.73
N ASP A 430 14.50 -49.75 135.30
CA ASP A 430 13.35 -50.01 136.15
C ASP A 430 13.58 -51.20 137.11
N GLU A 431 14.31 -52.24 136.70
CA GLU A 431 14.79 -53.31 137.58
C GLU A 431 15.67 -52.78 138.72
N LEU A 432 16.61 -51.88 138.41
CA LEU A 432 17.45 -51.23 139.41
C LEU A 432 16.63 -50.35 140.37
N GLY A 433 15.60 -49.67 139.88
CA GLY A 433 14.65 -48.91 140.70
C GLY A 433 13.89 -49.80 141.69
N LEU A 434 13.32 -50.91 141.22
CA LEU A 434 12.61 -51.90 142.05
C LEU A 434 13.53 -52.51 143.12
N GLN A 435 14.80 -52.76 142.79
CA GLN A 435 15.77 -53.30 143.74
C GLN A 435 16.19 -52.27 144.80
N ALA A 436 16.29 -50.99 144.44
CA ALA A 436 16.53 -49.90 145.40
C ALA A 436 15.36 -49.73 146.39
N GLU A 437 14.11 -49.79 145.90
CA GLU A 437 12.92 -49.64 146.74
C GLU A 437 12.76 -50.84 147.71
N LYS A 438 13.05 -52.07 147.28
CA LYS A 438 13.13 -53.25 148.16
C LYS A 438 14.13 -53.07 149.30
N ASN A 439 15.37 -52.65 148.98
CA ASN A 439 16.42 -52.44 149.99
C ASN A 439 16.04 -51.37 151.02
N LYS A 440 15.35 -50.31 150.58
CA LYS A 440 14.83 -49.21 151.40
C LYS A 440 13.73 -49.66 152.36
N ILE A 441 12.82 -50.53 151.91
CA ILE A 441 11.78 -51.16 152.75
C ILE A 441 12.42 -52.09 153.81
N GLN A 442 13.38 -52.93 153.41
CA GLN A 442 14.09 -53.83 154.34
C GLN A 442 14.82 -53.05 155.45
N LEU A 443 15.54 -51.98 155.09
CA LEU A 443 16.26 -51.14 156.06
C LEU A 443 15.31 -50.46 157.07
N GLN A 444 14.09 -50.13 156.65
CA GLN A 444 13.07 -49.54 157.53
C GLN A 444 12.45 -50.59 158.46
N ALA A 445 12.27 -51.84 157.99
CA ALA A 445 11.82 -52.95 158.84
C ALA A 445 12.84 -53.27 159.96
N ASP A 446 14.13 -53.36 159.60
CA ASP A 446 15.21 -53.62 160.55
C ASP A 446 15.35 -52.52 161.63
N LYS A 447 15.10 -51.25 161.26
CA LYS A 447 15.01 -50.13 162.23
C LYS A 447 13.85 -50.33 163.20
N ASN A 448 12.64 -50.54 162.69
CA ASN A 448 11.44 -50.71 163.50
C ASN A 448 11.54 -51.92 164.44
N GLN A 449 12.27 -52.96 164.04
CA GLN A 449 12.57 -54.13 164.88
C GLN A 449 13.51 -53.77 166.03
N ARG A 450 14.63 -53.08 165.76
CA ARG A 450 15.57 -52.63 166.80
C ARG A 450 14.95 -51.63 167.77
N GLU A 451 14.03 -50.77 167.32
CA GLU A 451 13.31 -49.85 168.22
C GLU A 451 12.40 -50.60 169.21
N LYS A 452 11.74 -51.69 168.79
CA LYS A 452 10.98 -52.56 169.70
C LYS A 452 11.88 -53.25 170.72
N GLU A 453 13.04 -53.75 170.31
CA GLU A 453 14.03 -54.38 171.20
C GLU A 453 14.59 -53.36 172.22
N ILE A 454 14.87 -52.12 171.80
CA ILE A 454 15.27 -51.04 172.71
C ILE A 454 14.15 -50.70 173.71
N LEU A 455 12.88 -50.79 173.32
CA LEU A 455 11.75 -50.57 174.23
C LEU A 455 11.58 -51.72 175.24
N THR A 456 11.73 -52.99 174.84
CA THR A 456 11.66 -54.11 175.79
C THR A 456 12.83 -54.11 176.77
N TYR A 457 14.06 -53.79 176.32
CA TYR A 457 15.20 -53.60 177.23
C TYR A 457 14.98 -52.42 178.19
N LYS A 458 14.39 -51.30 177.74
CA LYS A 458 14.05 -50.17 178.62
C LYS A 458 13.03 -50.54 179.70
N GLU A 459 11.99 -51.31 179.37
CA GLU A 459 10.98 -51.71 180.35
C GLU A 459 11.53 -52.79 181.32
N GLN A 460 12.41 -53.68 180.86
CA GLN A 460 13.18 -54.59 181.73
C GLN A 460 14.05 -53.82 182.74
N ILE A 461 14.82 -52.82 182.28
CA ILE A 461 15.64 -51.96 183.15
C ILE A 461 14.78 -51.24 184.21
N LYS A 462 13.56 -50.83 183.85
CA LYS A 462 12.57 -50.23 184.74
C LYS A 462 12.05 -51.19 185.82
N GLN A 463 11.72 -52.44 185.44
CA GLN A 463 11.29 -53.46 186.39
C GLN A 463 12.44 -53.87 187.32
N HIS A 464 13.66 -53.93 186.79
CA HIS A 464 14.86 -54.19 187.58
C HIS A 464 15.11 -53.06 188.59
N SER A 465 15.00 -51.78 188.22
CA SER A 465 15.24 -50.66 189.15
C SER A 465 14.22 -50.60 190.30
N ILE A 466 12.94 -50.89 190.03
CA ILE A 466 11.89 -50.96 191.07
C ILE A 466 12.14 -52.14 192.03
N THR A 467 12.59 -53.28 191.50
CA THR A 467 12.94 -54.47 192.30
C THR A 467 14.19 -54.23 193.15
N ILE A 468 15.18 -53.50 192.62
CA ILE A 468 16.41 -53.13 193.35
C ILE A 468 16.08 -52.20 194.51
N CYS A 469 15.35 -51.09 194.29
CA CYS A 469 15.01 -50.14 195.36
C CYS A 469 14.26 -50.82 196.54
N THR A 470 13.34 -51.74 196.25
CA THR A 470 12.55 -52.44 197.28
C THR A 470 13.31 -53.55 198.01
N LEU A 471 14.46 -53.99 197.49
CA LEU A 471 15.41 -54.87 198.18
C LEU A 471 16.44 -54.08 198.99
N GLU A 472 16.91 -52.93 198.48
CA GLU A 472 17.86 -52.04 199.17
C GLU A 472 17.27 -51.47 200.47
N GLU A 473 16.00 -51.04 200.49
CA GLU A 473 15.32 -50.60 201.72
C GLU A 473 15.20 -51.70 202.79
N LYS A 474 15.12 -52.97 202.38
CA LYS A 474 15.06 -54.12 203.29
C LYS A 474 16.45 -54.49 203.82
N LEU A 475 17.48 -54.41 202.98
CA LEU A 475 18.88 -54.60 203.40
C LEU A 475 19.27 -53.58 204.48
N ALA A 476 19.02 -52.29 204.22
CA ALA A 476 19.45 -51.18 205.06
C ALA A 476 18.95 -51.26 206.53
N LYS A 477 17.83 -51.95 206.78
CA LYS A 477 17.28 -52.15 208.14
C LYS A 477 17.85 -53.38 208.84
N MET A 478 18.13 -54.47 208.13
CA MET A 478 18.72 -55.69 208.73
C MET A 478 20.23 -55.57 208.97
N THR A 479 20.98 -54.88 208.10
CA THR A 479 22.45 -54.73 208.22
C THR A 479 22.89 -53.91 209.45
N LYS A 480 21.98 -53.18 210.12
CA LYS A 480 22.25 -52.52 211.41
C LYS A 480 22.05 -53.41 212.64
N ALA A 481 21.44 -54.58 212.52
CA ALA A 481 21.06 -55.40 213.68
C ALA A 481 22.12 -56.44 214.11
N HIS A 482 22.83 -57.10 213.18
CA HIS A 482 23.68 -58.25 213.52
C HIS A 482 25.13 -58.17 213.03
N LYS A 483 25.82 -57.07 213.33
CA LYS A 483 27.29 -56.96 213.27
C LYS A 483 27.96 -57.76 214.43
N LYS A 484 27.53 -59.01 214.67
CA LYS A 484 27.90 -59.81 215.86
C LYS A 484 27.78 -61.34 215.75
N SER A 485 27.68 -61.88 214.54
CA SER A 485 27.94 -63.29 214.19
C SER A 485 28.92 -63.20 213.01
N MET A 486 30.16 -63.70 213.13
CA MET A 486 30.53 -65.08 212.82
C MET A 486 29.91 -65.58 211.51
N ASP A 487 30.63 -66.13 210.55
CA ASP A 487 32.06 -66.32 210.23
C ASP A 487 32.06 -67.28 209.01
N GLN A 488 33.22 -67.63 208.46
CA GLN A 488 33.41 -68.74 207.48
C GLN A 488 32.92 -68.51 206.03
N VAL A 489 33.88 -68.64 205.09
CA VAL A 489 33.76 -69.34 203.78
C VAL A 489 32.88 -68.71 202.66
N ALA A 490 33.23 -68.75 201.37
CA ALA A 490 34.54 -68.77 200.68
C ALA A 490 34.38 -68.44 199.16
N THR A 491 35.50 -68.14 198.51
CA THR A 491 35.89 -68.40 197.09
C THR A 491 34.85 -68.72 195.99
N LEU A 492 34.82 -67.83 194.97
CA LEU A 492 35.10 -68.08 193.52
C LEU A 492 34.27 -69.08 192.67
N GLU A 493 34.64 -69.15 191.37
CA GLU A 493 34.37 -70.20 190.35
C GLU A 493 32.99 -70.21 189.62
N GLU A 494 32.83 -70.71 188.37
CA GLU A 494 33.69 -70.80 187.16
C GLU A 494 32.88 -71.31 185.91
N LYS A 495 33.38 -71.13 184.66
CA LYS A 495 33.13 -71.96 183.43
C LYS A 495 31.65 -72.10 182.92
N LEU A 496 31.27 -72.60 181.73
CA LEU A 496 31.86 -72.80 180.36
C LEU A 496 30.72 -73.09 179.32
N HIS A 497 30.84 -72.69 178.04
CA HIS A 497 30.66 -73.54 176.82
C HIS A 497 30.78 -72.77 175.46
N GLU A 498 30.89 -73.51 174.34
CA GLU A 498 31.13 -73.04 172.93
C GLU A 498 29.82 -72.59 172.18
N ASN A 499 29.67 -72.42 170.85
CA ASN A 499 30.33 -72.84 169.59
C ASN A 499 29.85 -71.91 168.40
N ARG A 500 30.00 -72.08 167.06
CA ARG A 500 30.44 -73.17 166.14
C ARG A 500 30.95 -72.67 164.74
N THR A 501 31.26 -73.64 163.87
CA THR A 501 31.51 -73.65 162.39
C THR A 501 30.67 -72.69 161.51
N GLN A 502 31.09 -72.25 160.30
CA GLN A 502 32.30 -72.51 159.48
C GLN A 502 32.54 -71.38 158.42
N LEU A 503 33.79 -71.13 158.04
CA LEU A 503 34.23 -70.25 156.92
C LEU A 503 35.74 -70.44 156.64
N PRO A 504 36.27 -70.13 155.43
CA PRO A 504 37.72 -69.95 155.24
C PRO A 504 38.16 -68.57 154.67
N VAL A 505 39.14 -67.94 155.37
CA VAL A 505 40.48 -67.49 154.87
C VAL A 505 40.57 -66.81 153.48
N LYS A 506 41.12 -65.59 153.23
CA LYS A 506 41.89 -64.54 153.96
C LYS A 506 43.44 -64.67 154.04
N ARG A 507 44.17 -63.80 153.29
CA ARG A 507 45.59 -63.32 153.39
C ARG A 507 46.57 -63.65 152.24
N SER A 508 47.68 -62.89 152.21
CA SER A 508 48.70 -62.60 151.15
C SER A 508 50.08 -63.29 151.46
N PRO A 509 51.28 -63.07 150.79
CA PRO A 509 51.78 -61.90 150.02
C PRO A 509 52.71 -62.24 148.77
N PRO A 510 53.88 -61.61 148.39
CA PRO A 510 54.24 -61.33 146.98
C PRO A 510 55.66 -61.84 146.52
N PRO A 511 56.24 -61.41 145.35
CA PRO A 511 57.08 -60.20 145.26
C PRO A 511 57.06 -59.42 143.89
N LYS A 512 57.95 -58.41 143.73
CA LYS A 512 58.18 -57.56 142.51
C LYS A 512 59.62 -57.78 141.93
N PRO A 513 60.41 -56.86 141.26
CA PRO A 513 60.38 -55.39 141.01
C PRO A 513 59.95 -55.04 139.55
N LYS A 514 60.20 -53.88 138.88
CA LYS A 514 60.88 -52.57 139.12
C LYS A 514 60.17 -51.45 138.29
N VAL A 515 60.70 -50.21 138.23
CA VAL A 515 60.16 -49.03 137.50
C VAL A 515 61.30 -48.15 136.92
N ILE A 516 61.06 -47.39 135.83
CA ILE A 516 61.93 -46.29 135.31
C ILE A 516 61.10 -45.18 134.59
N VAL A 517 61.70 -44.05 134.18
CA VAL A 517 61.05 -42.71 133.99
C VAL A 517 61.80 -41.81 132.98
N GLN A 518 61.16 -40.80 132.32
CA GLN A 518 61.58 -39.35 132.17
C GLN A 518 60.84 -38.53 131.06
N LYS A 519 61.20 -37.23 130.88
CA LYS A 519 60.43 -36.14 130.18
C LYS A 519 61.32 -35.24 129.24
N PRO A 520 60.77 -34.43 128.30
CA PRO A 520 61.51 -33.84 127.15
C PRO A 520 61.74 -32.29 127.12
N PRO A 521 62.53 -31.74 126.16
CA PRO A 521 62.77 -30.30 125.88
C PRO A 521 62.06 -29.73 124.59
N PRO A 522 62.20 -28.42 124.26
CA PRO A 522 61.58 -27.76 123.07
C PRO A 522 62.55 -26.96 122.13
N ASP A 523 62.04 -26.48 120.98
CA ASP A 523 62.41 -25.25 120.21
C ASP A 523 61.36 -25.07 119.07
N LEU A 524 60.82 -23.93 118.63
CA LEU A 524 61.13 -22.49 118.46
C LEU A 524 61.42 -22.01 117.00
N LEU A 525 60.36 -21.50 116.36
CA LEU A 525 60.31 -20.20 115.66
C LEU A 525 61.12 -19.93 114.36
N VAL A 526 61.40 -20.93 113.50
CA VAL A 526 61.98 -20.66 112.15
C VAL A 526 61.07 -21.04 110.96
N HIS A 527 60.18 -22.05 111.08
CA HIS A 527 59.46 -22.57 109.91
C HIS A 527 58.15 -21.84 109.54
N ASP A 528 57.55 -21.07 110.46
CA ASP A 528 56.23 -20.46 110.25
C ASP A 528 56.25 -19.30 109.22
N GLN A 529 57.39 -18.62 109.09
CA GLN A 529 57.59 -17.56 108.10
C GLN A 529 57.67 -18.12 106.66
N LEU A 530 58.30 -19.29 106.47
CA LEU A 530 58.40 -19.92 105.14
C LEU A 530 57.04 -20.42 104.64
N ILE A 531 56.23 -20.99 105.53
CA ILE A 531 54.85 -21.42 105.22
C ILE A 531 53.98 -20.22 104.83
N THR A 532 54.22 -19.05 105.43
CA THR A 532 53.50 -17.80 105.11
C THR A 532 53.86 -17.27 103.72
N VAL A 533 55.14 -17.33 103.31
CA VAL A 533 55.58 -16.91 101.97
C VAL A 533 55.01 -17.83 100.89
N LEU A 534 55.17 -19.15 101.02
CA LEU A 534 54.69 -20.14 100.04
C LEU A 534 53.17 -20.08 99.83
N ARG A 535 52.40 -19.76 100.87
CA ARG A 535 50.94 -19.55 100.75
C ARG A 535 50.57 -18.29 99.97
N LYS A 536 51.46 -17.29 99.91
CA LYS A 536 51.22 -16.05 99.16
C LYS A 536 51.53 -16.24 97.68
N GLU A 537 52.67 -16.86 97.35
CA GLU A 537 53.04 -17.23 95.98
C GLU A 537 51.98 -18.17 95.33
N ALA A 538 51.47 -19.14 96.10
CA ALA A 538 50.39 -20.02 95.66
C ALA A 538 49.04 -19.30 95.41
N LEU A 539 48.83 -18.11 95.99
CA LEU A 539 47.66 -17.28 95.73
C LEU A 539 47.86 -16.43 94.46
N GLU A 540 49.02 -15.77 94.34
CA GLU A 540 49.39 -14.91 93.21
C GLU A 540 49.45 -15.71 91.90
N LEU A 541 50.01 -16.93 91.91
CA LEU A 541 49.98 -17.84 90.74
C LEU A 541 48.55 -18.24 90.34
N LYS A 542 47.64 -18.42 91.31
CA LYS A 542 46.25 -18.79 91.04
C LYS A 542 45.47 -17.63 90.42
N GLN A 543 45.76 -16.41 90.88
CA GLN A 543 45.17 -15.17 90.36
C GLN A 543 45.64 -14.90 88.91
N GLN A 544 46.94 -15.05 88.63
CA GLN A 544 47.48 -14.97 87.26
C GLN A 544 46.86 -16.01 86.31
N LEU A 545 46.58 -17.22 86.80
CA LEU A 545 45.97 -18.28 85.97
C LEU A 545 44.54 -17.91 85.57
N GLN A 546 43.73 -17.35 86.49
CA GLN A 546 42.39 -16.83 86.18
C GLN A 546 42.46 -15.67 85.18
N GLU A 547 43.39 -14.72 85.32
CA GLU A 547 43.60 -13.65 84.34
C GLU A 547 43.93 -14.20 82.93
N LYS A 548 44.71 -15.29 82.82
CA LYS A 548 44.96 -15.94 81.53
C LYS A 548 43.71 -16.64 80.98
N GLU A 549 42.90 -17.27 81.81
CA GLU A 549 41.64 -17.90 81.36
C GLU A 549 40.62 -16.86 80.88
N GLU A 550 40.48 -15.72 81.56
CA GLU A 550 39.63 -14.60 81.10
C GLU A 550 40.11 -14.04 79.75
N VAL A 551 41.42 -13.86 79.56
CA VAL A 551 41.99 -13.45 78.25
C VAL A 551 41.73 -14.50 77.16
N ILE A 552 41.83 -15.80 77.47
CA ILE A 552 41.51 -16.88 76.52
C ILE A 552 40.01 -16.87 76.14
N ILE A 553 39.12 -16.60 77.09
CA ILE A 553 37.67 -16.47 76.85
C ILE A 553 37.38 -15.25 75.97
N GLY A 554 38.03 -14.11 76.25
CA GLY A 554 37.96 -12.90 75.43
C GLY A 554 38.39 -13.15 73.98
N LEU A 555 39.60 -13.68 73.78
CA LEU A 555 40.15 -13.98 72.45
C LEU A 555 39.28 -14.99 71.67
N ARG A 556 38.69 -16.00 72.33
CA ARG A 556 37.74 -16.92 71.68
C ARG A 556 36.46 -16.21 71.23
N LYS A 557 35.95 -15.27 72.04
CA LYS A 557 34.75 -14.48 71.72
C LYS A 557 35.00 -13.52 70.55
N ASP A 558 36.17 -12.89 70.50
CA ASP A 558 36.60 -12.03 69.39
C ASP A 558 36.86 -12.83 68.11
N LEU A 559 37.44 -14.03 68.21
CA LEU A 559 37.66 -14.92 67.06
C LEU A 559 36.34 -15.45 66.48
N LEU A 560 35.34 -15.74 67.32
CA LEU A 560 33.97 -16.00 66.87
C LEU A 560 33.33 -14.76 66.23
N GLY A 561 33.48 -13.59 66.85
CA GLY A 561 32.92 -12.32 66.34
C GLY A 561 33.54 -11.84 65.03
N THR A 562 34.81 -12.14 64.78
CA THR A 562 35.48 -11.88 63.49
C THR A 562 35.13 -12.93 62.44
N SER A 563 35.03 -14.22 62.82
CA SER A 563 34.56 -15.29 61.93
C SER A 563 33.14 -15.02 61.41
N ALA A 564 32.23 -14.56 62.27
CA ALA A 564 30.88 -14.15 61.87
C ALA A 564 30.91 -13.01 60.83
N ARG A 565 31.61 -11.90 61.13
CA ARG A 565 31.73 -10.77 60.18
C ARG A 565 32.37 -11.16 58.85
N LEU A 566 33.36 -12.07 58.86
CA LEU A 566 33.97 -12.58 57.63
C LEU A 566 33.02 -13.48 56.83
N SER A 567 32.12 -14.21 57.50
CA SER A 567 31.04 -14.97 56.87
C SER A 567 29.99 -14.03 56.25
N ASP A 568 29.59 -12.98 56.97
CA ASP A 568 28.62 -12.00 56.50
C ASP A 568 29.16 -11.23 55.27
N ILE A 569 30.38 -10.69 55.36
CA ILE A 569 31.06 -10.00 54.24
C ILE A 569 31.22 -10.94 53.03
N LYS A 570 31.50 -12.23 53.25
CA LYS A 570 31.58 -13.23 52.17
C LYS A 570 30.21 -13.51 51.54
N GLY A 571 29.13 -13.47 52.33
CA GLY A 571 27.75 -13.54 51.86
C GLY A 571 27.38 -12.32 51.01
N GLU A 572 27.60 -11.12 51.55
CA GLU A 572 27.34 -9.84 50.89
C GLU A 572 28.11 -9.71 49.57
N LEU A 573 29.41 -10.01 49.56
CA LEU A 573 30.23 -9.95 48.34
C LEU A 573 29.74 -10.93 47.27
N CYS A 574 29.26 -12.11 47.68
CA CYS A 574 28.67 -13.10 46.78
C CYS A 574 27.31 -12.64 46.23
N GLU A 575 26.45 -12.09 47.07
CA GLU A 575 25.12 -11.60 46.67
C GLU A 575 25.21 -10.33 45.81
N GLU A 576 26.15 -9.43 46.10
CA GLU A 576 26.40 -8.24 45.29
C GLU A 576 27.00 -8.62 43.93
N SER A 577 27.92 -9.59 43.89
CA SER A 577 28.44 -10.16 42.64
C SER A 577 27.33 -10.83 41.83
N LYS A 578 26.42 -11.56 42.48
CA LYS A 578 25.23 -12.17 41.85
C LYS A 578 24.30 -11.09 41.28
N LYS A 579 23.99 -10.04 42.04
CA LYS A 579 23.15 -8.90 41.58
C LYS A 579 23.78 -8.19 40.38
N LYS A 580 25.10 -7.97 40.39
CA LYS A 580 25.86 -7.42 39.25
C LYS A 580 25.80 -8.35 38.02
N LEU A 581 25.90 -9.67 38.21
CA LEU A 581 25.77 -10.66 37.15
C LEU A 581 24.34 -10.74 36.59
N GLU A 582 23.31 -10.68 37.45
CA GLU A 582 21.89 -10.67 37.06
C GLU A 582 21.52 -9.39 36.30
N HIS A 583 22.02 -8.23 36.74
CA HIS A 583 21.85 -6.96 36.02
C HIS A 583 22.58 -6.97 34.67
N SER A 584 23.81 -7.48 34.61
CA SER A 584 24.57 -7.67 33.36
C SER A 584 23.83 -8.61 32.40
N LYS A 585 23.34 -9.76 32.89
CA LYS A 585 22.53 -10.72 32.12
C LYS A 585 21.23 -10.10 31.61
N HIS A 586 20.56 -9.27 32.42
CA HIS A 586 19.36 -8.54 32.00
C HIS A 586 19.69 -7.53 30.88
N SER A 587 20.74 -6.73 31.04
CA SER A 587 21.21 -5.77 30.05
C SER A 587 21.61 -6.44 28.72
N ILE A 588 22.36 -7.55 28.78
CA ILE A 588 22.70 -8.38 27.61
C ILE A 588 21.42 -8.88 26.93
N ASN A 589 20.40 -9.33 27.68
CA ASN A 589 19.16 -9.84 27.11
C ASN A 589 18.29 -8.72 26.49
N MET A 590 18.30 -7.51 27.07
CA MET A 590 17.69 -6.32 26.47
C MET A 590 18.40 -5.97 25.15
N HIS A 591 19.74 -5.88 25.14
CA HIS A 591 20.51 -5.65 23.91
C HIS A 591 20.34 -6.77 22.87
N GLN A 592 20.15 -8.03 23.29
CA GLN A 592 19.82 -9.14 22.39
C GLN A 592 18.45 -8.92 21.72
N GLN A 593 17.45 -8.44 22.48
CA GLN A 593 16.13 -8.09 21.95
C GLN A 593 16.20 -6.85 21.03
N GLU A 594 16.94 -5.81 21.40
CA GLU A 594 17.19 -4.63 20.55
C GLU A 594 17.86 -5.02 19.24
N MET A 595 18.90 -5.85 19.27
CA MET A 595 19.60 -6.35 18.07
C MET A 595 18.70 -7.22 17.20
N ASN A 596 17.81 -8.03 17.80
CA ASN A 596 16.81 -8.79 17.04
C ASN A 596 15.76 -7.86 16.39
N ASN A 597 15.27 -6.85 17.11
CA ASN A 597 14.35 -5.84 16.59
C ASN A 597 14.99 -5.00 15.47
N LEU A 598 16.28 -4.67 15.59
CA LEU A 598 17.05 -3.98 14.55
C LEU A 598 17.27 -4.88 13.33
N ARG A 599 17.55 -6.18 13.52
CA ARG A 599 17.62 -7.16 12.41
C ARG A 599 16.29 -7.30 11.68
N GLN A 600 15.17 -7.36 12.40
CA GLN A 600 13.83 -7.38 11.77
C GLN A 600 13.54 -6.10 10.99
N LYS A 601 13.85 -4.92 11.55
CA LYS A 601 13.74 -3.63 10.85
C LYS A 601 14.64 -3.58 9.61
N LEU A 602 15.87 -4.11 9.69
CA LEU A 602 16.79 -4.17 8.55
C LEU A 602 16.28 -5.11 7.45
N ALA A 603 15.68 -6.26 7.82
CA ALA A 603 15.06 -7.19 6.89
C ALA A 603 13.85 -6.56 6.17
N ALA A 604 12.96 -5.90 6.92
CA ALA A 604 11.82 -5.17 6.36
C ALA A 604 12.25 -4.03 5.42
N LEU A 605 13.28 -3.25 5.80
CA LEU A 605 13.87 -2.24 4.92
C LEU A 605 14.51 -2.86 3.67
N SER A 606 15.17 -4.02 3.79
CA SER A 606 15.75 -4.72 2.64
C SER A 606 14.68 -5.22 1.67
N GLN A 607 13.57 -5.75 2.18
CA GLN A 607 12.41 -6.13 1.37
C GLN A 607 11.85 -4.91 0.61
N VAL A 608 11.59 -3.80 1.32
CA VAL A 608 11.10 -2.56 0.70
C VAL A 608 12.10 -2.02 -0.34
N ILE A 609 13.40 -2.14 -0.12
CA ILE A 609 14.42 -1.75 -1.10
C ILE A 609 14.33 -2.62 -2.37
N GLU A 610 14.17 -3.94 -2.25
CA GLU A 610 14.06 -4.81 -3.43
C GLU A 610 12.71 -4.61 -4.16
N GLU A 611 11.60 -4.41 -3.44
CA GLU A 611 10.30 -4.01 -4.00
C GLU A 611 10.39 -2.69 -4.79
N LYS A 612 11.06 -1.67 -4.25
CA LYS A 612 11.29 -0.40 -4.96
C LYS A 612 12.23 -0.56 -6.15
N LYS A 613 13.26 -1.42 -6.04
CA LYS A 613 14.21 -1.73 -7.10
C LYS A 613 13.55 -2.50 -8.26
N GLU A 614 12.62 -3.42 -7.97
CA GLU A 614 11.74 -4.01 -8.98
C GLU A 614 10.82 -2.96 -9.61
N HIS A 615 10.17 -2.11 -8.82
CA HIS A 615 9.27 -1.09 -9.35
C HIS A 615 10.03 -0.11 -10.28
N ILE A 616 11.26 0.26 -9.93
CA ILE A 616 12.16 1.05 -10.78
C ILE A 616 12.49 0.31 -12.09
N LYS A 617 12.81 -0.99 -12.05
CA LYS A 617 13.03 -1.78 -13.28
C LYS A 617 11.79 -1.80 -14.18
N ARG A 618 10.59 -1.99 -13.61
CA ARG A 618 9.31 -1.97 -14.36
C ARG A 618 9.13 -0.61 -15.04
N LEU A 619 9.24 0.48 -14.28
CA LEU A 619 9.17 1.85 -14.80
C LEU A 619 10.25 2.17 -15.85
N GLN A 620 11.45 1.58 -15.76
CA GLN A 620 12.48 1.69 -16.79
C GLN A 620 12.05 0.97 -18.08
N THR A 621 11.56 -0.28 -18.00
CA THR A 621 11.07 -1.01 -19.18
C THR A 621 9.84 -0.36 -19.82
N ASP A 622 8.98 0.26 -19.02
CA ASP A 622 7.81 1.00 -19.52
C ASP A 622 8.23 2.32 -20.19
N LEU A 623 9.18 3.05 -19.60
CA LEU A 623 9.78 4.25 -20.19
C LEU A 623 10.56 3.94 -21.50
N GLU A 624 11.18 2.77 -21.60
CA GLU A 624 11.82 2.30 -22.83
C GLU A 624 10.79 1.93 -23.91
N ARG A 625 9.68 1.29 -23.52
CA ARG A 625 8.55 1.03 -24.42
C ARG A 625 7.94 2.33 -24.95
N GLU A 626 7.71 3.33 -24.09
CA GLU A 626 7.18 4.63 -24.51
C GLU A 626 8.17 5.48 -25.32
N LYS A 627 9.48 5.31 -25.12
CA LYS A 627 10.49 5.87 -26.04
C LYS A 627 10.44 5.16 -27.40
N GLY A 628 10.10 3.87 -27.44
CA GLY A 628 9.87 3.10 -28.66
C GLY A 628 8.65 3.57 -29.44
N THR A 629 7.48 3.66 -28.79
CA THR A 629 6.24 4.20 -29.40
C THR A 629 6.46 5.62 -29.90
N THR A 630 7.03 6.51 -29.08
CA THR A 630 7.33 7.90 -29.45
C THR A 630 8.27 8.01 -30.66
N ARG A 631 9.28 7.13 -30.79
CA ARG A 631 10.15 7.08 -31.97
C ARG A 631 9.37 6.65 -33.22
N SER A 632 8.54 5.62 -33.11
CA SER A 632 7.68 5.16 -34.21
C SER A 632 6.70 6.24 -34.68
N TYR A 633 6.04 6.93 -33.74
CA TYR A 633 5.14 8.04 -34.07
C TYR A 633 5.88 9.22 -34.72
N LYS A 634 7.09 9.55 -34.27
CA LYS A 634 7.92 10.58 -34.94
C LYS A 634 8.28 10.17 -36.35
N GLN A 635 8.86 8.98 -36.54
CA GLN A 635 9.25 8.51 -37.87
C GLN A 635 8.06 8.46 -38.84
N ASN A 636 6.89 7.95 -38.40
CA ASN A 636 5.68 7.95 -39.23
C ASN A 636 5.15 9.38 -39.52
N ASN A 637 5.35 10.34 -38.62
CA ASN A 637 5.01 11.74 -38.85
C ASN A 637 6.00 12.43 -39.81
N ASP A 638 7.29 12.10 -39.73
CA ASP A 638 8.33 12.57 -40.66
C ASP A 638 8.07 11.99 -42.08
N ASP A 639 7.77 10.69 -42.18
CA ASP A 639 7.35 9.99 -43.39
C ASP A 639 6.05 10.55 -44.01
N LEU A 640 5.16 11.12 -43.19
CA LEU A 640 3.95 11.80 -43.64
C LEU A 640 4.26 13.24 -44.10
N SER A 641 5.14 13.94 -43.38
CA SER A 641 5.59 15.29 -43.75
C SER A 641 6.34 15.30 -45.09
N GLU A 642 7.16 14.29 -45.39
CA GLU A 642 7.81 14.17 -46.70
C GLU A 642 6.79 13.91 -47.82
N LYS A 643 5.78 13.06 -47.58
CA LYS A 643 4.68 12.82 -48.54
C LYS A 643 3.86 14.08 -48.79
N ILE A 644 3.59 14.89 -47.76
CA ILE A 644 2.91 16.18 -47.90
C ILE A 644 3.76 17.13 -48.76
N ALA A 645 5.04 17.30 -48.45
CA ALA A 645 5.94 18.17 -49.24
C ALA A 645 6.11 17.72 -50.70
N LEU A 646 6.02 16.41 -50.98
CA LEU A 646 6.00 15.88 -52.35
C LEU A 646 4.69 16.20 -53.08
N LEU A 647 3.54 16.08 -52.41
CA LEU A 647 2.23 16.42 -52.95
C LEU A 647 2.08 17.93 -53.19
N GLU A 648 2.60 18.77 -52.28
CA GLU A 648 2.63 20.23 -52.43
C GLU A 648 3.40 20.64 -53.68
N ARG A 649 4.62 20.11 -53.88
CA ARG A 649 5.39 20.34 -55.12
C ARG A 649 4.66 19.87 -56.37
N PHE A 650 3.96 18.73 -56.33
CA PHE A 650 3.20 18.23 -57.47
C PHE A 650 2.02 19.17 -57.82
N VAL A 651 1.31 19.67 -56.80
CA VAL A 651 0.23 20.66 -56.97
C VAL A 651 0.77 22.00 -57.48
N GLU A 652 1.95 22.43 -57.06
CA GLU A 652 2.60 23.64 -57.59
C GLU A 652 3.09 23.46 -59.04
N GLN A 653 3.57 22.27 -59.40
CA GLN A 653 3.89 21.93 -60.80
C GLN A 653 2.64 21.94 -61.68
N GLU A 654 1.54 21.31 -61.27
CA GLU A 654 0.26 21.37 -62.00
C GLU A 654 -0.26 22.80 -62.15
N LYS A 655 -0.18 23.63 -61.09
CA LYS A 655 -0.55 25.06 -61.18
C LYS A 655 0.33 25.82 -62.16
N ALA A 656 1.64 25.57 -62.15
CA ALA A 656 2.59 26.21 -63.07
C ALA A 656 2.43 25.74 -64.53
N GLU A 657 1.94 24.52 -64.77
CA GLU A 657 1.58 24.04 -66.11
C GLU A 657 0.25 24.59 -66.60
N ARG A 658 -0.79 24.60 -65.75
CA ARG A 658 -2.07 25.26 -66.04
C ARG A 658 -1.86 26.74 -66.40
N TYR A 659 -1.11 27.48 -65.59
CA TYR A 659 -0.80 28.89 -65.85
C TYR A 659 -0.06 29.11 -67.19
N LYS A 660 0.77 28.16 -67.65
CA LYS A 660 1.39 28.22 -68.99
C LYS A 660 0.38 27.97 -70.11
N ILE A 661 -0.55 27.04 -69.92
CA ILE A 661 -1.63 26.73 -70.87
C ILE A 661 -2.58 27.93 -70.98
N ASP A 662 -2.99 28.51 -69.85
CA ASP A 662 -3.86 29.69 -69.82
C ASP A 662 -3.19 30.89 -70.53
N ASN A 663 -1.91 31.17 -70.22
CA ASN A 663 -1.11 32.19 -70.93
C ASN A 663 -0.92 31.89 -72.44
N PHE A 664 -1.00 30.64 -72.85
CA PHE A 664 -0.91 30.26 -74.26
C PHE A 664 -2.24 30.51 -74.97
N SER A 665 -3.37 30.10 -74.35
CA SER A 665 -4.72 30.39 -74.84
C SER A 665 -4.96 31.90 -74.95
N GLU A 666 -4.64 32.68 -73.91
CA GLU A 666 -4.78 34.14 -73.95
C GLU A 666 -4.00 34.79 -75.11
N ARG A 667 -2.85 34.21 -75.49
CA ARG A 667 -2.06 34.68 -76.64
C ARG A 667 -2.65 34.23 -77.98
N GLU A 668 -3.16 33.00 -78.07
CA GLU A 668 -3.87 32.54 -79.27
C GLU A 668 -5.15 33.37 -79.51
N ASP A 669 -5.90 33.70 -78.45
CA ASP A 669 -7.06 34.60 -78.51
C ASP A 669 -6.66 36.04 -78.90
N GLN A 670 -5.53 36.55 -78.39
CA GLN A 670 -4.98 37.84 -78.81
C GLN A 670 -4.60 37.82 -80.31
N TYR A 671 -3.85 36.83 -80.78
CA TYR A 671 -3.49 36.71 -82.20
C TYR A 671 -4.72 36.50 -83.10
N ALA A 672 -5.73 35.74 -82.65
CA ALA A 672 -6.99 35.58 -83.37
C ALA A 672 -7.76 36.90 -83.48
N SER A 673 -7.78 37.70 -82.40
CA SER A 673 -8.36 39.04 -82.38
C SER A 673 -7.59 40.01 -83.29
N GLU A 674 -6.26 40.02 -83.24
CA GLU A 674 -5.41 40.82 -84.14
C GLU A 674 -5.64 40.45 -85.61
N LEU A 675 -5.66 39.15 -85.95
CA LEU A 675 -5.95 38.67 -87.31
C LEU A 675 -7.38 39.02 -87.77
N ALA A 676 -8.37 38.97 -86.88
CA ALA A 676 -9.73 39.41 -87.18
C ALA A 676 -9.81 40.92 -87.46
N ASN A 677 -9.11 41.74 -86.66
CA ASN A 677 -9.00 43.18 -86.83
C ASN A 677 -8.24 43.54 -88.13
N LEU A 678 -7.13 42.87 -88.42
CA LEU A 678 -6.39 43.02 -89.68
C LEU A 678 -7.27 42.61 -90.87
N GLY A 679 -8.06 41.53 -90.74
CA GLY A 679 -9.02 41.08 -91.74
C GLY A 679 -10.15 42.08 -91.99
N ALA A 680 -10.61 42.78 -90.94
CA ALA A 680 -11.58 43.87 -91.04
C ALA A 680 -10.97 45.12 -91.72
N GLN A 681 -9.77 45.54 -91.33
CA GLN A 681 -9.03 46.62 -91.97
C GLN A 681 -8.76 46.32 -93.45
N CYS A 682 -8.24 45.13 -93.78
CA CYS A 682 -8.02 44.67 -95.15
C CYS A 682 -9.30 44.58 -96.01
N ARG A 683 -10.50 44.59 -95.41
CA ARG A 683 -11.78 44.77 -96.13
C ARG A 683 -12.11 46.26 -96.27
N GLY A 684 -12.03 47.02 -95.17
CA GLY A 684 -12.26 48.45 -95.14
C GLY A 684 -11.41 49.23 -96.15
N GLU A 685 -10.10 48.96 -96.21
CA GLU A 685 -9.16 49.58 -97.16
C GLU A 685 -9.49 49.23 -98.61
N ARG A 686 -9.87 47.98 -98.90
CA ARG A 686 -10.29 47.59 -100.26
C ARG A 686 -11.58 48.32 -100.68
N HIS A 687 -12.54 48.48 -99.77
CA HIS A 687 -13.69 49.33 -100.03
C HIS A 687 -13.31 50.81 -100.18
N HIS A 688 -12.37 51.32 -99.38
CA HIS A 688 -11.89 52.70 -99.46
C HIS A 688 -11.21 52.99 -100.81
N GLN A 689 -10.25 52.15 -101.24
CA GLN A 689 -9.57 52.27 -102.54
C GLN A 689 -10.54 52.17 -103.73
N VAL A 690 -11.60 51.37 -103.62
CA VAL A 690 -12.66 51.31 -104.65
C VAL A 690 -13.48 52.59 -104.67
N ILE A 691 -13.88 53.12 -103.50
CA ILE A 691 -14.60 54.40 -103.38
C ILE A 691 -13.72 55.57 -103.86
N GLU A 692 -12.42 55.54 -103.59
CA GLU A 692 -11.46 56.56 -103.98
C GLU A 692 -11.25 56.58 -105.50
N ARG A 693 -10.97 55.43 -106.12
CA ARG A 693 -10.94 55.31 -107.60
C ARG A 693 -12.25 55.71 -108.26
N GLN A 694 -13.39 55.42 -107.63
CA GLN A 694 -14.71 55.89 -108.10
C GLN A 694 -14.83 57.42 -107.99
N ARG A 695 -14.34 58.04 -106.91
CA ARG A 695 -14.30 59.50 -106.74
C ARG A 695 -13.36 60.16 -107.75
N GLU A 696 -12.20 59.58 -108.01
CA GLU A 696 -11.25 60.05 -109.03
C GLU A 696 -11.86 59.98 -110.44
N ALA A 697 -12.44 58.83 -110.81
CA ALA A 697 -13.15 58.68 -112.09
C ALA A 697 -14.32 59.67 -112.23
N LEU A 698 -15.09 59.90 -111.16
CA LEU A 698 -16.14 60.93 -111.14
C LEU A 698 -15.56 62.36 -111.23
N ALA A 699 -14.40 62.63 -110.64
CA ALA A 699 -13.72 63.92 -110.76
C ALA A 699 -13.15 64.15 -112.18
N GLU A 700 -12.63 63.12 -112.83
CA GLU A 700 -12.27 63.15 -114.25
C GLU A 700 -13.49 63.40 -115.14
N LEU A 701 -14.58 62.66 -114.93
CA LEU A 701 -15.82 62.83 -115.69
C LEU A 701 -16.40 64.23 -115.51
N ARG A 702 -16.33 64.79 -114.29
CA ARG A 702 -16.69 66.19 -114.00
C ARG A 702 -15.75 67.20 -114.66
N LYS A 703 -14.43 66.94 -114.73
CA LYS A 703 -13.49 67.77 -115.50
C LYS A 703 -13.80 67.71 -117.00
N LYS A 704 -14.05 66.52 -117.55
CA LYS A 704 -14.41 66.30 -118.97
C LYS A 704 -15.74 66.98 -119.31
N LEU A 705 -16.76 66.87 -118.46
CA LEU A 705 -18.01 67.63 -118.56
C LEU A 705 -17.76 69.14 -118.54
N LYS A 706 -16.98 69.66 -117.58
CA LYS A 706 -16.69 71.10 -117.48
C LYS A 706 -15.93 71.64 -118.69
N ILE A 707 -15.03 70.84 -119.28
CA ILE A 707 -14.36 71.18 -120.55
C ILE A 707 -15.37 71.20 -121.71
N LEU A 708 -16.29 70.25 -121.78
CA LEU A 708 -17.34 70.20 -122.80
C LEU A 708 -18.34 71.37 -122.66
N GLU A 709 -18.72 71.73 -121.43
CA GLU A 709 -19.52 72.91 -121.11
C GLU A 709 -18.79 74.20 -121.53
N GLN A 710 -17.48 74.30 -121.28
CA GLN A 710 -16.67 75.45 -121.72
C GLN A 710 -16.50 75.51 -123.24
N SER A 711 -16.46 74.38 -123.96
CA SER A 711 -16.50 74.38 -125.43
C SER A 711 -17.88 74.79 -125.99
N LYS A 712 -18.98 74.48 -125.28
CA LYS A 712 -20.34 74.91 -125.63
C LYS A 712 -20.66 76.38 -125.34
N PHE A 713 -19.69 77.15 -124.86
CA PHE A 713 -19.79 78.60 -124.64
C PHE A 713 -18.88 79.42 -125.60
N ARG A 714 -18.47 78.80 -126.73
CA ARG A 714 -17.65 79.44 -127.78
C ARG A 714 -18.18 79.25 -129.21
N GLU A 715 -19.43 78.83 -129.35
CA GLU A 715 -20.26 78.86 -130.56
C GLU A 715 -21.60 79.54 -130.21
#